data_AF-A0A5K1JUQ2-F1
#
_entry.id   AF-A0A5K1JUQ2-F1
#
_cell.length_a   1.000
_cell.length_b   1.000
_cell.length_c   1.000
_cell.angle_alpha   90.00
_cell.angle_beta   90.00
_cell.angle_gamma   90.00
#
_symmetry.space_group_name_H-M   'P 1'
#
loop_
_entity.id
_entity.type
_entity.pdbx_description
1 polymer ?
#
loop_
_entity_poly.entity_id
_entity_poly.type
_entity_poly.pdbx_seq_one_letter_code
_entity_poly.pdbx_strand_id
1 'polypeptide(L)'
;DRSGVFVTRKFDYKAKGELLVDFLHRYSQLSDVDRGYDPTASRILPNTCLYNAMRRRAKAKKDSDKDPRDYVRALFQKSLNPQWPWWKVEVHAHEPHGKTRNQRNHTVVRKFAVGMPHFQAPGVAGRGTRGYVALPLRDDDTIAEDADFVYLKDAWRVDQGGIEQEGVTLQFLNDKGVQFVPTLLCHGDLPGQVSRTQELWADFHPDQDKVPLKRHQHYRLVVKEVGLPLEEFQDRSFELCAAIFCCLRAHSQAYKAGIIHRDISAGNMLLYKGEDGEWYGLLNDWELSKKIDSGSPEGRQPDRTGTWQYMSANALNNPWRRIVIQDELESFFHVLIYYAVRFLPHNLDDKHVGQFLHDYFDAYCPHVEGYYRCGRAKLDAMRSGVIQLLSYLDQEPKDQEDAKLTFLWPSPCEASSSTSKPRDGSSSPALPSSPSPAGLALPTTGNASSSDERSPSPTSSALYGSDLTSLPSESSQPPEEVKERSHPLNEIITPMLTWFEAHYALDTTCAPASLDDSPKDNSLNTSTKGTRRLQVDEEDEVEDVVPSNERYPHLDAVKIATYKQLRERLQTHGAMLTLISKALNNKEWPKNDKGSDKKPKEGYVPPKSAVPAPVTATTGSKRRSMEEHADRPGTSKRSRT
;
A
#
# COMPACT_ATOMS: atom_id res chain seq x y z
N ASP A 1 17.42 -13.07 -12.02
CA ASP A 1 17.72 -11.63 -12.01
C ASP A 1 16.44 -10.88 -11.61
N ARG A 2 16.54 -9.65 -11.09
CA ARG A 2 15.39 -8.85 -10.67
C ARG A 2 14.69 -8.14 -11.84
N SER A 3 15.38 -7.94 -12.95
CA SER A 3 14.78 -7.39 -14.18
C SER A 3 13.78 -8.35 -14.84
N GLY A 4 14.02 -9.66 -14.76
CA GLY A 4 13.18 -10.70 -15.34
C GLY A 4 13.74 -12.10 -15.15
N VAL A 5 13.06 -13.09 -15.73
CA VAL A 5 13.42 -14.51 -15.62
C VAL A 5 13.52 -15.11 -17.02
N PHE A 6 14.66 -15.71 -17.35
CA PHE A 6 14.80 -16.61 -18.48
C PHE A 6 14.60 -18.05 -18.01
N VAL A 7 13.82 -18.82 -18.77
CA VAL A 7 13.58 -20.24 -18.50
C VAL A 7 14.01 -21.07 -19.69
N THR A 8 14.55 -22.25 -19.43
CA THR A 8 14.88 -23.21 -20.49
C THR A 8 13.59 -23.75 -21.13
N ARG A 9 13.68 -24.24 -22.37
CA ARG A 9 12.61 -25.08 -22.92
C ARG A 9 12.41 -26.29 -22.01
N LYS A 10 11.16 -26.72 -21.80
CA LYS A 10 10.85 -27.89 -20.97
C LYS A 10 11.52 -29.14 -21.56
N PHE A 11 12.17 -29.92 -20.71
CA PHE A 11 12.73 -31.23 -21.05
C PHE A 11 12.49 -32.24 -19.92
N ASP A 12 12.51 -33.53 -20.25
CA ASP A 12 12.45 -34.60 -19.26
C ASP A 12 13.85 -34.85 -18.70
N TYR A 13 14.09 -34.42 -17.47
CA TYR A 13 15.39 -34.57 -16.81
C TYR A 13 15.72 -36.04 -16.45
N LYS A 14 14.74 -36.95 -16.45
CA LYS A 14 15.01 -38.39 -16.25
C LYS A 14 15.57 -39.02 -17.52
N ALA A 15 15.09 -38.58 -18.68
CA ALA A 15 15.57 -39.03 -19.97
C ALA A 15 16.83 -38.28 -20.44
N LYS A 16 16.93 -36.99 -20.12
CA LYS A 16 18.02 -36.08 -20.51
C LYS A 16 18.76 -35.52 -19.28
N GLY A 17 19.20 -36.41 -18.40
CA GLY A 17 19.86 -36.05 -17.14
C GLY A 17 21.16 -35.28 -17.33
N GLU A 18 21.84 -35.49 -18.47
CA GLU A 18 23.08 -34.82 -18.84
C GLU A 18 22.95 -33.29 -18.88
N LEU A 19 21.79 -32.75 -19.30
CA LEU A 19 21.57 -31.30 -19.34
C LEU A 19 21.52 -30.69 -17.93
N LEU A 20 20.88 -31.40 -16.98
CA LEU A 20 20.81 -30.96 -15.59
C LEU A 20 22.18 -31.07 -14.91
N VAL A 21 22.91 -32.16 -15.17
CA VAL A 21 24.26 -32.36 -14.63
C VAL A 21 25.22 -31.30 -15.18
N ASP A 22 25.19 -31.00 -16.48
CA ASP A 22 26.02 -29.95 -17.08
C ASP A 22 25.68 -28.57 -16.49
N PHE A 23 24.40 -28.24 -16.31
CA PHE A 23 23.99 -27.02 -15.64
C PHE A 23 24.55 -26.94 -14.21
N LEU A 24 24.36 -27.97 -13.39
CA LEU A 24 24.84 -27.99 -12.00
C LEU A 24 26.38 -27.95 -11.94
N HIS A 25 27.06 -28.64 -12.85
CA HIS A 25 28.52 -28.61 -12.96
C HIS A 25 28.98 -27.18 -13.25
N ARG A 26 28.48 -26.54 -14.32
CA ARG A 26 28.84 -25.16 -14.68
C ARG A 26 28.49 -24.18 -13.56
N TYR A 27 27.29 -24.27 -12.99
CA TYR A 27 26.85 -23.42 -11.89
C TYR A 27 27.75 -23.56 -10.65
N SER A 28 28.23 -24.77 -10.34
CA SER A 28 29.15 -24.99 -9.22
C SER A 28 30.55 -24.38 -9.42
N GLN A 29 30.96 -24.17 -10.67
CA GLN A 29 32.24 -23.53 -11.01
C GLN A 29 32.15 -22.00 -11.02
N LEU A 30 30.94 -21.43 -10.96
CA LEU A 30 30.73 -19.99 -10.93
C LEU A 30 31.17 -19.40 -9.58
N SER A 31 31.73 -18.19 -9.62
CA SER A 31 32.01 -17.42 -8.40
C SER A 31 30.72 -17.16 -7.62
N ASP A 32 30.82 -16.78 -6.34
CA ASP A 32 29.64 -16.39 -5.55
C ASP A 32 28.88 -15.25 -6.23
N VAL A 33 29.60 -14.26 -6.78
CA VAL A 33 28.98 -13.14 -7.50
C VAL A 33 28.25 -13.60 -8.76
N ASP A 34 28.86 -14.49 -9.55
CA ASP A 34 28.23 -15.04 -10.77
C ASP A 34 27.01 -15.93 -10.47
N ARG A 35 26.97 -16.54 -9.28
CA ARG A 35 25.79 -17.25 -8.76
C ARG A 35 24.70 -16.31 -8.24
N GLY A 36 24.96 -15.00 -8.23
CA GLY A 36 24.02 -13.97 -7.77
C GLY A 36 24.06 -13.72 -6.27
N TYR A 37 25.13 -14.12 -5.57
CA TYR A 37 25.34 -13.70 -4.19
C TYR A 37 25.75 -12.23 -4.13
N ASP A 38 25.24 -11.55 -3.11
CA ASP A 38 25.65 -10.20 -2.77
C ASP A 38 26.97 -10.24 -1.97
N PRO A 39 28.10 -9.75 -2.51
CA PRO A 39 29.40 -9.77 -1.84
C PRO A 39 29.48 -8.80 -0.67
N THR A 40 28.50 -7.88 -0.53
CA THR A 40 28.44 -6.88 0.53
C THR A 40 27.61 -7.36 1.74
N ALA A 41 27.17 -8.62 1.72
CA ALA A 41 26.46 -9.28 2.81
C ALA A 41 27.25 -10.50 3.28
N SER A 42 27.48 -10.60 4.59
CA SER A 42 28.18 -11.73 5.21
C SER A 42 27.35 -12.32 6.34
N ARG A 43 27.36 -13.65 6.44
CA ARG A 43 26.54 -14.36 7.43
C ARG A 43 27.12 -14.19 8.83
N ILE A 44 26.27 -13.83 9.78
CA ILE A 44 26.61 -13.83 11.21
C ILE A 44 26.36 -15.24 11.74
N LEU A 45 27.45 -15.94 12.11
CA LEU A 45 27.37 -17.31 12.60
C LEU A 45 26.94 -17.35 14.08
N PRO A 46 26.20 -18.41 14.50
CA PRO A 46 25.89 -18.64 15.90
C PRO A 46 27.14 -18.63 16.79
N ASN A 47 26.99 -18.16 18.03
CA ASN A 47 28.03 -18.10 19.06
C ASN A 47 29.23 -17.16 18.78
N THR A 48 29.21 -16.39 17.68
CA THR A 48 30.18 -15.30 17.48
C THR A 48 29.95 -14.14 18.45
N CYS A 49 30.96 -13.28 18.64
CA CYS A 49 30.86 -12.10 19.51
C CYS A 49 29.69 -11.19 19.08
N LEU A 50 29.55 -10.95 17.78
CA LEU A 50 28.46 -10.15 17.21
C LEU A 50 27.08 -10.80 17.42
N TYR A 51 26.96 -12.11 17.17
CA TYR A 51 25.72 -12.86 17.43
C TYR A 51 25.26 -12.72 18.89
N ASN A 52 26.19 -12.90 19.83
CA ASN A 52 25.91 -12.77 21.25
C ASN A 52 25.61 -11.30 21.64
N ALA A 53 26.25 -10.32 21.01
CA ALA A 53 25.98 -8.91 21.20
C ALA A 53 24.56 -8.51 20.74
N MET A 54 24.12 -8.99 19.57
CA MET A 54 22.75 -8.77 19.09
C MET A 54 21.72 -9.34 20.07
N ARG A 55 21.93 -10.57 20.56
CA ARG A 55 21.03 -11.18 21.57
C ARG A 55 21.01 -10.41 22.89
N ARG A 56 22.17 -9.92 23.35
CA ARG A 56 22.25 -9.06 24.53
C ARG A 56 21.48 -7.76 24.31
N ARG A 57 21.64 -7.11 23.15
CA ARG A 57 20.94 -5.87 22.82
C ARG A 57 19.41 -6.07 22.74
N ALA A 58 18.96 -7.20 22.20
CA ALA A 58 17.54 -7.55 22.16
C ALA A 58 16.94 -7.79 23.56
N LYS A 59 17.71 -8.35 24.50
CA LYS A 59 17.25 -8.65 25.87
C LYS A 59 17.53 -7.55 26.89
N ALA A 60 18.31 -6.53 26.52
CA ALA A 60 18.68 -5.46 27.43
C ALA A 60 17.42 -4.72 27.88
N LYS A 61 17.11 -4.80 29.18
CA LYS A 61 16.12 -3.94 29.80
C LYS A 61 16.75 -2.55 29.93
N LYS A 62 16.44 -1.63 29.00
CA LYS A 62 16.38 -0.22 29.40
C LYS A 62 15.19 -0.13 30.37
N ASP A 63 15.23 0.77 31.36
CA ASP A 63 14.05 1.10 32.16
C ASP A 63 12.89 1.35 31.18
N SER A 64 11.94 0.42 31.07
CA SER A 64 10.88 0.44 30.04
C SER A 64 9.98 1.67 30.19
N ASP A 65 9.95 2.25 31.39
CA ASP A 65 9.26 3.51 31.69
C ASP A 65 9.98 4.75 31.13
N LYS A 66 11.23 4.62 30.64
CA LYS A 66 12.04 5.77 30.16
C LYS A 66 12.33 5.80 28.66
N ASP A 67 12.33 4.66 27.96
CA ASP A 67 12.54 4.65 26.49
C ASP A 67 11.21 4.47 25.77
N PRO A 68 10.61 5.56 25.25
CA PRO A 68 9.32 5.46 24.59
C PRO A 68 9.34 4.51 23.37
N ARG A 69 10.52 4.23 22.79
CA ARG A 69 10.70 3.43 21.57
C ARG A 69 10.95 1.94 21.85
N ASP A 70 10.58 1.40 23.01
CA ASP A 70 10.84 -0.01 23.36
C ASP A 70 10.16 -1.02 22.41
N TYR A 71 9.08 -0.63 21.72
CA TYR A 71 8.48 -1.44 20.66
C TYR A 71 9.50 -1.79 19.54
N VAL A 72 10.45 -0.90 19.23
CA VAL A 72 11.51 -1.14 18.24
C VAL A 72 12.42 -2.28 18.68
N ARG A 73 12.73 -2.35 19.98
CA ARG A 73 13.49 -3.46 20.55
C ARG A 73 12.72 -4.75 20.47
N ALA A 74 11.41 -4.73 20.74
CA ALA A 74 10.55 -5.91 20.59
C ALA A 74 10.53 -6.41 19.13
N LEU A 75 10.44 -5.51 18.14
CA LEU A 75 10.56 -5.85 16.72
C LEU A 75 11.93 -6.47 16.40
N PHE A 76 13.02 -5.88 16.90
CA PHE A 76 14.35 -6.43 16.71
C PHE A 76 14.48 -7.82 17.36
N GLN A 77 13.98 -8.00 18.58
CA GLN A 77 13.99 -9.29 19.27
C GLN A 77 13.23 -10.35 18.46
N LYS A 78 12.06 -10.00 17.91
CA LYS A 78 11.27 -10.88 17.03
C LYS A 78 12.04 -11.24 15.75
N SER A 79 12.86 -10.33 15.22
CA SER A 79 13.70 -10.59 14.05
C SER A 79 14.81 -11.61 14.29
N LEU A 80 15.22 -11.84 15.55
CA LEU A 80 16.28 -12.79 15.93
C LEU A 80 15.75 -14.23 15.98
N ASN A 81 15.09 -14.68 14.91
CA ASN A 81 14.63 -16.05 14.74
C ASN A 81 15.82 -17.00 14.53
N PRO A 82 16.03 -18.03 15.37
CA PRO A 82 17.14 -18.99 15.22
C PRO A 82 17.09 -19.84 13.94
N GLN A 83 15.90 -20.00 13.33
CA GLN A 83 15.72 -20.71 12.07
C GLN A 83 16.07 -19.85 10.85
N TRP A 84 16.31 -18.56 11.06
CA TRP A 84 16.64 -17.61 10.00
C TRP A 84 18.12 -17.19 10.08
N PRO A 85 18.85 -17.12 8.96
CA PRO A 85 20.23 -16.63 8.97
C PRO A 85 20.28 -15.12 9.27
N TRP A 86 21.20 -14.71 10.14
CA TRP A 86 21.45 -13.29 10.43
C TRP A 86 22.61 -12.79 9.58
N TRP A 87 22.60 -11.50 9.25
CA TRP A 87 23.50 -10.93 8.26
C TRP A 87 24.16 -9.67 8.78
N LYS A 88 25.44 -9.51 8.44
CA LYS A 88 26.14 -8.24 8.43
C LYS A 88 26.08 -7.72 7.00
N VAL A 89 25.52 -6.55 6.81
CA VAL A 89 25.31 -5.92 5.50
C VAL A 89 26.01 -4.57 5.43
N GLU A 90 26.51 -4.23 4.25
CA GLU A 90 27.16 -2.94 4.01
C GLU A 90 26.27 -1.96 3.26
N VAL A 91 26.39 -0.68 3.56
CA VAL A 91 25.76 0.41 2.83
C VAL A 91 26.86 1.31 2.31
N HIS A 92 26.94 1.43 0.99
CA HIS A 92 27.98 2.18 0.28
C HIS A 92 27.48 3.60 0.07
N ALA A 93 27.68 4.46 1.07
CA ALA A 93 27.10 5.79 1.12
C ALA A 93 27.98 6.85 0.44
N HIS A 94 27.37 7.77 -0.29
CA HIS A 94 28.06 8.95 -0.80
C HIS A 94 28.00 10.05 0.26
N GLU A 95 29.15 10.44 0.83
CA GLU A 95 29.21 11.57 1.75
C GLU A 95 29.57 12.86 1.00
N PRO A 96 28.78 13.95 1.10
CA PRO A 96 29.06 15.20 0.39
C PRO A 96 30.24 16.02 0.96
N HIS A 97 31.03 15.47 1.88
CA HIS A 97 32.09 16.22 2.58
C HIS A 97 33.39 16.27 1.77
N GLY A 98 33.40 17.16 0.76
CA GLY A 98 34.59 17.48 -0.01
C GLY A 98 34.62 18.91 -0.53
N LYS A 99 35.65 19.68 -0.12
CA LYS A 99 35.93 21.02 -0.69
C LYS A 99 36.41 20.93 -2.15
N THR A 100 36.87 19.75 -2.59
CA THR A 100 37.35 19.50 -3.97
C THR A 100 36.52 18.45 -4.70
N ARG A 101 36.53 18.47 -6.04
CA ARG A 101 35.79 17.53 -6.90
C ARG A 101 36.12 16.05 -6.63
N ASN A 102 37.34 15.73 -6.23
CA ASN A 102 37.75 14.36 -5.91
C ASN A 102 37.30 13.90 -4.52
N GLN A 103 37.09 14.82 -3.58
CA GLN A 103 36.56 14.51 -2.25
C GLN A 103 35.03 14.34 -2.25
N ARG A 104 34.33 14.94 -3.22
CA ARG A 104 32.87 14.79 -3.40
C ARG A 104 32.42 13.38 -3.84
N ASN A 105 33.35 12.55 -4.31
CA ASN A 105 33.08 11.20 -4.81
C ASN A 105 33.61 10.11 -3.85
N HIS A 106 33.84 10.43 -2.58
CA HIS A 106 34.26 9.41 -1.62
C HIS A 106 33.06 8.57 -1.16
N THR A 107 33.09 7.29 -1.48
CA THR A 107 32.13 6.31 -0.96
C THR A 107 32.59 5.83 0.41
N VAL A 108 31.76 6.04 1.43
CA VAL A 108 31.97 5.55 2.79
C VAL A 108 31.15 4.28 2.99
N VAL A 109 31.80 3.21 3.42
CA VAL A 109 31.13 1.94 3.69
C VAL A 109 30.69 1.90 5.15
N ARG A 110 29.38 1.84 5.38
CA ARG A 110 28.80 1.67 6.73
C ARG A 110 28.26 0.26 6.89
N LYS A 111 28.47 -0.35 8.06
CA LYS A 111 28.11 -1.74 8.33
C LYS A 111 26.92 -1.84 9.30
N PHE A 112 26.03 -2.79 9.07
CA PHE A 112 24.84 -3.01 9.89
C PHE A 112 24.63 -4.50 10.16
N ALA A 113 24.17 -4.85 11.35
CA ALA A 113 23.72 -6.21 11.69
C ALA A 113 22.19 -6.30 11.63
N VAL A 114 21.67 -7.30 10.93
CA VAL A 114 20.25 -7.53 10.71
C VAL A 114 19.86 -8.98 10.97
N GLY A 115 18.66 -9.18 11.52
CA GLY A 115 18.00 -10.48 11.65
C GLY A 115 17.12 -10.81 10.45
N MET A 116 16.00 -11.46 10.72
CA MET A 116 14.93 -11.70 9.75
C MET A 116 14.27 -10.37 9.32
N PRO A 117 13.98 -10.15 8.03
CA PRO A 117 13.28 -8.96 7.60
C PRO A 117 11.87 -8.90 8.23
N HIS A 118 11.43 -7.72 8.65
CA HIS A 118 10.04 -7.54 9.12
C HIS A 118 9.07 -7.40 7.94
N PHE A 119 9.58 -6.94 6.79
CA PHE A 119 8.83 -6.79 5.56
C PHE A 119 9.62 -7.41 4.41
N GLN A 120 8.95 -8.18 3.57
CA GLN A 120 9.54 -8.73 2.36
C GLN A 120 8.50 -8.73 1.25
N ALA A 121 8.77 -7.98 0.17
CA ALA A 121 7.93 -7.97 -1.01
C ALA A 121 7.94 -9.35 -1.69
N PRO A 122 6.77 -9.88 -2.09
CA PRO A 122 6.70 -11.13 -2.83
C PRO A 122 7.22 -10.97 -4.26
N GLY A 123 7.52 -12.10 -4.92
CA GLY A 123 7.89 -12.13 -6.33
C GLY A 123 9.39 -12.28 -6.59
N VAL A 124 9.70 -12.88 -7.73
CA VAL A 124 11.08 -13.16 -8.16
C VAL A 124 11.69 -11.94 -8.86
N ALA A 125 10.93 -11.31 -9.76
CA ALA A 125 11.31 -10.07 -10.46
C ALA A 125 10.72 -8.82 -9.77
N GLY A 126 11.24 -7.65 -10.13
CA GLY A 126 10.87 -6.35 -9.56
C GLY A 126 11.77 -5.92 -8.41
N ARG A 127 11.25 -5.04 -7.55
CA ARG A 127 12.03 -4.36 -6.51
C ARG A 127 12.59 -5.30 -5.44
N GLY A 128 11.92 -6.41 -5.16
CA GLY A 128 12.40 -7.39 -4.19
C GLY A 128 12.68 -6.83 -2.80
N THR A 129 11.97 -5.75 -2.42
CA THR A 129 12.22 -4.94 -1.23
C THR A 129 12.16 -5.74 0.05
N ARG A 130 13.15 -5.54 0.92
CA ARG A 130 13.21 -6.08 2.28
C ARG A 130 13.44 -4.94 3.28
N GLY A 131 12.70 -4.95 4.37
CA GLY A 131 12.84 -4.02 5.48
C GLY A 131 13.39 -4.74 6.71
N TYR A 132 14.39 -4.14 7.35
CA TYR A 132 15.04 -4.67 8.54
C TYR A 132 15.04 -3.66 9.68
N VAL A 133 14.86 -4.15 10.91
CA VAL A 133 15.35 -3.43 12.09
C VAL A 133 16.83 -3.79 12.24
N ALA A 134 17.69 -2.79 12.18
CA ALA A 134 19.13 -2.95 12.06
C ALA A 134 19.87 -2.31 13.24
N LEU A 135 21.06 -2.82 13.53
CA LEU A 135 22.02 -2.22 14.46
C LEU A 135 23.25 -1.73 13.70
N PRO A 136 23.61 -0.44 13.81
CA PRO A 136 24.87 0.07 13.27
C PRO A 136 26.07 -0.65 13.91
N LEU A 137 27.08 -0.96 13.09
CA LEU A 137 28.34 -1.54 13.53
C LEU A 137 29.48 -0.53 13.38
N ARG A 138 30.46 -0.62 14.28
CA ARG A 138 31.75 0.05 14.17
C ARG A 138 32.64 -0.68 13.16
N ASP A 139 33.78 -0.09 12.81
CA ASP A 139 34.72 -0.67 11.84
C ASP A 139 35.25 -2.05 12.25
N ASP A 140 35.37 -2.29 13.56
CA ASP A 140 35.78 -3.54 14.19
C ASP A 140 34.65 -4.58 14.34
N ASP A 141 33.51 -4.36 13.65
CA ASP A 141 32.31 -5.20 13.68
C ASP A 141 31.65 -5.33 15.08
N THR A 142 31.93 -4.39 15.99
CA THR A 142 31.25 -4.31 17.29
C THR A 142 30.06 -3.36 17.28
N ILE A 143 29.14 -3.52 18.24
CA ILE A 143 27.97 -2.66 18.43
C ILE A 143 28.29 -1.67 19.55
N ALA A 144 28.20 -0.36 19.28
CA ALA A 144 28.40 0.67 20.31
C ALA A 144 27.29 0.61 21.38
N GLU A 145 27.60 0.98 22.63
CA GLU A 145 26.65 0.89 23.75
C GLU A 145 25.44 1.83 23.57
N ASP A 146 25.69 2.99 22.98
CA ASP A 146 24.73 4.05 22.65
C ASP A 146 24.07 3.87 21.28
N ALA A 147 24.41 2.80 20.53
CA ALA A 147 23.83 2.57 19.20
C ALA A 147 22.32 2.38 19.26
N ASP A 148 21.58 3.27 18.61
CA ASP A 148 20.14 3.17 18.42
C ASP A 148 19.80 2.16 17.31
N PHE A 149 18.63 1.55 17.42
CA PHE A 149 18.06 0.76 16.33
C PHE A 149 17.63 1.68 15.19
N VAL A 150 17.87 1.24 13.96
CA VAL A 150 17.54 1.98 12.75
C VAL A 150 16.75 1.09 11.80
N TYR A 151 16.09 1.70 10.81
CA TYR A 151 15.41 0.97 9.74
C TYR A 151 16.32 0.89 8.51
N LEU A 152 16.58 -0.31 8.02
CA LEU A 152 17.33 -0.55 6.79
C LEU A 152 16.40 -1.12 5.71
N LYS A 153 16.31 -0.41 4.59
CA LYS A 153 15.62 -0.83 3.37
C LYS A 153 16.65 -1.38 2.38
N ASP A 154 16.45 -2.62 1.94
CA ASP A 154 17.25 -3.31 0.92
C ASP A 154 16.35 -3.55 -0.29
N ALA A 155 16.65 -2.95 -1.44
CA ALA A 155 15.77 -2.99 -2.60
C ALA A 155 16.54 -2.94 -3.91
N TRP A 156 15.89 -3.38 -4.98
CA TRP A 156 16.36 -3.21 -6.35
C TRP A 156 15.59 -2.04 -6.96
N ARG A 157 16.21 -0.86 -7.02
CA ARG A 157 15.57 0.31 -7.63
C ARG A 157 15.63 0.22 -9.14
N VAL A 158 14.65 0.81 -9.83
CA VAL A 158 14.73 0.97 -11.28
C VAL A 158 15.84 1.98 -11.60
N ASP A 159 16.77 1.58 -12.46
CA ASP A 159 17.89 2.42 -12.89
C ASP A 159 17.64 2.94 -14.31
N GLN A 160 16.93 4.06 -14.39
CA GLN A 160 16.61 4.76 -15.63
C GLN A 160 16.83 6.27 -15.45
N GLY A 161 17.16 6.96 -16.54
CA GLY A 161 17.35 8.41 -16.54
C GLY A 161 16.09 9.13 -16.03
N GLY A 162 16.27 10.06 -15.10
CA GLY A 162 15.18 10.85 -14.52
C GLY A 162 14.45 10.22 -13.32
N ILE A 163 14.90 9.05 -12.83
CA ILE A 163 14.49 8.49 -11.54
C ILE A 163 15.61 8.77 -10.53
N GLU A 164 15.33 9.65 -9.57
CA GLU A 164 16.25 9.98 -8.48
C GLU A 164 16.29 8.84 -7.45
N GLN A 165 17.42 8.70 -6.76
CA GLN A 165 17.49 7.79 -5.60
C GLN A 165 16.62 8.35 -4.48
N GLU A 166 15.85 7.48 -3.81
CA GLU A 166 14.98 7.87 -2.69
C GLU A 166 15.73 8.64 -1.60
N GLY A 167 16.98 8.26 -1.31
CA GLY A 167 17.80 8.94 -0.32
C GLY A 167 18.16 10.38 -0.71
N VAL A 168 18.31 10.69 -2.00
CA VAL A 168 18.50 12.08 -2.46
C VAL A 168 17.27 12.92 -2.16
N THR A 169 16.07 12.38 -2.41
CA THR A 169 14.82 13.05 -2.05
C THR A 169 14.70 13.23 -0.54
N LEU A 170 14.96 12.18 0.26
CA LEU A 170 14.89 12.27 1.72
C LEU A 170 15.87 13.30 2.27
N GLN A 171 17.12 13.33 1.78
CA GLN A 171 18.10 14.34 2.16
C GLN A 171 17.57 15.75 1.89
N PHE A 172 17.02 15.98 0.69
CA PHE A 172 16.43 17.27 0.33
C PHE A 172 15.27 17.66 1.27
N LEU A 173 14.38 16.73 1.60
CA LEU A 173 13.25 17.00 2.50
C LEU A 173 13.73 17.26 3.94
N ASN A 174 14.71 16.50 4.43
CA ASN A 174 15.31 16.71 5.75
C ASN A 174 16.03 18.07 5.83
N ASP A 175 16.78 18.46 4.80
CA ASP A 175 17.46 19.76 4.70
C ASP A 175 16.45 20.93 4.68
N LYS A 176 15.26 20.70 4.12
CA LYS A 176 14.15 21.66 4.14
C LYS A 176 13.36 21.68 5.45
N GLY A 177 13.72 20.83 6.41
CA GLY A 177 13.04 20.73 7.71
C GLY A 177 11.61 20.19 7.60
N VAL A 178 11.32 19.39 6.57
CA VAL A 178 10.01 18.75 6.41
C VAL A 178 9.80 17.77 7.56
N GLN A 179 8.71 17.94 8.30
CA GLN A 179 8.35 17.07 9.42
C GLN A 179 7.59 15.83 8.96
N PHE A 180 7.59 14.78 9.80
CA PHE A 180 6.86 13.52 9.58
C PHE A 180 7.26 12.75 8.32
N VAL A 181 8.52 12.91 7.91
CA VAL A 181 9.19 12.07 6.90
C VAL A 181 10.40 11.39 7.54
N PRO A 182 10.87 10.24 7.02
CA PRO A 182 12.04 9.56 7.56
C PRO A 182 13.27 10.46 7.58
N THR A 183 14.03 10.38 8.67
CA THR A 183 15.34 11.02 8.80
C THR A 183 16.38 10.12 8.16
N LEU A 184 16.96 10.56 7.04
CA LEU A 184 18.01 9.86 6.33
C LEU A 184 19.30 9.77 7.17
N LEU A 185 19.88 8.57 7.24
CA LEU A 185 21.20 8.35 7.87
C LEU A 185 22.29 8.07 6.84
N CYS A 186 22.00 7.22 5.85
CA CYS A 186 22.89 6.93 4.73
C CYS A 186 22.16 6.11 3.66
N HIS A 187 22.61 6.20 2.41
CA HIS A 187 22.09 5.38 1.32
C HIS A 187 23.08 5.28 0.16
N GLY A 188 22.89 4.30 -0.71
CA GLY A 188 23.62 4.23 -1.97
C GLY A 188 23.40 2.95 -2.76
N ASP A 189 23.87 2.99 -4.00
CA ASP A 189 23.87 1.86 -4.93
C ASP A 189 25.04 0.92 -4.59
N LEU A 190 24.79 -0.40 -4.63
CA LEU A 190 25.82 -1.40 -4.36
C LEU A 190 26.68 -1.66 -5.61
N PRO A 191 28.01 -1.64 -5.49
CA PRO A 191 28.91 -1.77 -6.64
C PRO A 191 28.76 -3.14 -7.30
N GLY A 192 28.60 -3.16 -8.62
CA GLY A 192 28.52 -4.38 -9.43
C GLY A 192 27.21 -5.17 -9.32
N GLN A 193 26.25 -4.73 -8.49
CA GLN A 193 24.96 -5.39 -8.30
C GLN A 193 23.88 -4.79 -9.22
N VAL A 194 23.99 -5.08 -10.51
CA VAL A 194 23.09 -4.55 -11.57
C VAL A 194 22.45 -5.70 -12.32
N SER A 195 21.17 -5.58 -12.64
CA SER A 195 20.49 -6.54 -13.50
C SER A 195 21.06 -6.50 -14.93
N ARG A 196 21.06 -7.65 -15.61
CA ARG A 196 21.57 -7.82 -16.98
C ARG A 196 20.56 -8.47 -17.92
N THR A 197 19.47 -9.01 -17.40
CA THR A 197 18.45 -9.74 -18.19
C THR A 197 17.86 -8.89 -19.32
N GLN A 198 17.71 -7.59 -19.11
CA GLN A 198 17.23 -6.66 -20.14
C GLN A 198 18.19 -6.55 -21.34
N GLU A 199 19.50 -6.76 -21.15
CA GLU A 199 20.50 -6.70 -22.22
C GLU A 199 20.40 -7.92 -23.14
N LEU A 200 20.02 -9.07 -22.57
CA LEU A 200 19.85 -10.32 -23.31
C LEU A 200 18.51 -10.39 -24.07
N TRP A 201 17.60 -9.43 -23.87
CA TRP A 201 16.26 -9.47 -24.47
C TRP A 201 16.31 -9.58 -26.00
N ALA A 202 17.18 -8.79 -26.63
CA ALA A 202 17.34 -8.75 -28.09
C ALA A 202 17.79 -10.10 -28.67
N ASP A 203 18.62 -10.85 -27.94
CA ASP A 203 19.13 -12.15 -28.39
C ASP A 203 18.01 -13.21 -28.48
N PHE A 204 16.97 -13.09 -27.65
CA PHE A 204 15.85 -14.03 -27.60
C PHE A 204 14.59 -13.53 -28.33
N HIS A 205 14.49 -12.22 -28.57
CA HIS A 205 13.35 -11.58 -29.23
C HIS A 205 13.85 -10.60 -30.32
N PRO A 206 14.54 -11.09 -31.35
CA PRO A 206 15.16 -10.23 -32.38
C PRO A 206 14.14 -9.41 -33.16
N ASP A 207 12.89 -9.87 -33.23
CA ASP A 207 11.80 -9.20 -33.95
C ASP A 207 11.07 -8.14 -33.09
N GLN A 208 11.53 -7.87 -31.85
CA GLN A 208 10.93 -6.89 -30.96
C GLN A 208 11.89 -5.74 -30.64
N ASP A 209 11.59 -4.56 -31.19
CA ASP A 209 12.41 -3.35 -30.96
C ASP A 209 12.29 -2.79 -29.54
N LYS A 210 11.18 -3.08 -28.83
CA LYS A 210 10.93 -2.55 -27.49
C LYS A 210 11.26 -3.60 -26.43
N VAL A 211 12.23 -3.29 -25.57
CA VAL A 211 12.55 -4.10 -24.39
C VAL A 211 11.53 -3.79 -23.27
N PRO A 212 10.70 -4.76 -22.85
CA PRO A 212 9.72 -4.55 -21.78
C PRO A 212 10.35 -4.61 -20.38
N LEU A 213 11.59 -5.10 -20.28
CA LEU A 213 12.31 -5.32 -19.03
C LEU A 213 13.05 -4.05 -18.58
N LYS A 214 12.96 -3.75 -17.27
CA LYS A 214 13.62 -2.59 -16.67
C LYS A 214 14.99 -2.96 -16.12
N ARG A 215 15.99 -2.11 -16.33
CA ARG A 215 17.27 -2.23 -15.62
C ARG A 215 17.06 -1.90 -14.15
N HIS A 216 17.61 -2.71 -13.26
CA HIS A 216 17.55 -2.53 -11.83
C HIS A 216 18.96 -2.48 -11.23
N GLN A 217 19.12 -1.65 -10.20
CA GLN A 217 20.34 -1.49 -9.43
C GLN A 217 20.01 -1.83 -7.97
N HIS A 218 20.80 -2.71 -7.36
CA HIS A 218 20.66 -3.03 -5.94
C HIS A 218 21.08 -1.80 -5.13
N TYR A 219 20.22 -1.39 -4.20
CA TYR A 219 20.27 -0.14 -3.48
C TYR A 219 19.90 -0.36 -2.02
N ARG A 220 20.60 0.32 -1.10
CA ARG A 220 20.29 0.31 0.33
C ARG A 220 20.08 1.71 0.85
N LEU A 221 19.10 1.85 1.74
CA LEU A 221 18.72 3.09 2.39
C LEU A 221 18.55 2.82 3.89
N VAL A 222 19.10 3.69 4.73
CA VAL A 222 18.98 3.61 6.19
C VAL A 222 18.39 4.91 6.72
N VAL A 223 17.34 4.78 7.54
CA VAL A 223 16.65 5.90 8.18
C VAL A 223 16.56 5.68 9.69
N LYS A 224 16.44 6.77 10.46
CA LYS A 224 16.44 6.75 11.93
C LYS A 224 15.19 6.06 12.48
N GLU A 225 14.03 6.36 11.93
CA GLU A 225 12.74 5.93 12.46
C GLU A 225 12.41 4.49 12.04
N VAL A 226 12.03 3.66 13.02
CA VAL A 226 11.46 2.34 12.78
C VAL A 226 9.96 2.43 12.99
N GLY A 227 9.19 2.43 11.90
CA GLY A 227 7.73 2.55 11.97
C GLY A 227 7.01 1.22 12.21
N LEU A 228 5.79 1.32 12.72
CA LEU A 228 4.77 0.27 12.70
C LEU A 228 3.78 0.53 11.54
N PRO A 229 3.17 -0.52 10.96
CA PRO A 229 2.05 -0.34 10.04
C PRO A 229 0.93 0.51 10.65
N LEU A 230 0.22 1.29 9.83
CA LEU A 230 -0.86 2.15 10.33
C LEU A 230 -2.01 1.38 10.99
N GLU A 231 -2.20 0.08 10.70
CA GLU A 231 -3.16 -0.80 11.41
C GLU A 231 -2.83 -1.02 12.89
N GLU A 232 -1.62 -0.73 13.33
CA GLU A 232 -1.20 -0.87 14.74
C GLU A 232 -1.58 0.36 15.59
N PHE A 233 -2.39 1.29 15.08
CA PHE A 233 -2.95 2.39 15.90
C PHE A 233 -3.64 1.81 17.14
N GLN A 234 -3.62 2.49 18.27
CA GLN A 234 -4.21 1.93 19.49
C GLN A 234 -5.73 2.01 19.42
N ASP A 235 -6.41 2.05 20.55
CA ASP A 235 -7.83 1.75 20.56
C ASP A 235 -8.72 2.94 20.16
N ARG A 236 -8.17 4.07 19.69
CA ARG A 236 -8.92 5.29 19.39
C ARG A 236 -8.84 5.68 17.92
N SER A 237 -9.99 5.90 17.27
CA SER A 237 -10.08 6.50 15.92
C SER A 237 -9.42 7.88 15.81
N PHE A 238 -9.31 8.59 16.94
CA PHE A 238 -8.50 9.81 17.06
C PHE A 238 -7.06 9.59 16.58
N GLU A 239 -6.43 8.48 16.95
CA GLU A 239 -5.02 8.22 16.63
C GLU A 239 -4.80 7.94 15.16
N LEU A 240 -5.73 7.22 14.51
CA LEU A 240 -5.74 7.04 13.07
C LEU A 240 -5.79 8.41 12.35
N CYS A 241 -6.71 9.28 12.78
CA CYS A 241 -6.86 10.61 12.19
C CYS A 241 -5.65 11.52 12.46
N ALA A 242 -5.07 11.45 13.67
CA ALA A 242 -3.87 12.19 14.02
C ALA A 242 -2.65 11.73 13.20
N ALA A 243 -2.50 10.42 12.97
CA ALA A 243 -1.43 9.88 12.13
C ALA A 243 -1.59 10.30 10.66
N ILE A 244 -2.80 10.19 10.11
CA ILE A 244 -3.11 10.67 8.75
C ILE A 244 -2.87 12.18 8.64
N PHE A 245 -3.23 12.96 9.66
CA PHE A 245 -2.94 14.40 9.72
C PHE A 245 -1.44 14.70 9.67
N CYS A 246 -0.61 13.94 10.40
CA CYS A 246 0.85 14.06 10.34
C CYS A 246 1.38 13.79 8.93
N CYS A 247 0.93 12.71 8.28
CA CYS A 247 1.31 12.37 6.90
C CYS A 247 0.84 13.42 5.88
N LEU A 248 -0.38 13.96 6.04
CA LEU A 248 -0.91 15.04 5.20
C LEU A 248 -0.07 16.31 5.37
N ARG A 249 0.37 16.60 6.59
CA ARG A 249 1.25 17.73 6.91
C ARG A 249 2.66 17.54 6.34
N ALA A 250 3.22 16.33 6.36
CA ALA A 250 4.46 15.99 5.64
C ALA A 250 4.32 16.28 4.15
N HIS A 251 3.29 15.72 3.51
CA HIS A 251 3.05 15.93 2.10
C HIS A 251 2.83 17.41 1.78
N SER A 252 2.12 18.17 2.63
CA SER A 252 1.94 19.62 2.42
C SER A 252 3.26 20.40 2.40
N GLN A 253 4.16 20.09 3.34
CA GLN A 253 5.47 20.73 3.40
C GLN A 253 6.36 20.31 2.22
N ALA A 254 6.36 19.04 1.85
CA ALA A 254 7.07 18.54 0.67
C ALA A 254 6.55 19.18 -0.63
N TYR A 255 5.24 19.32 -0.77
CA TYR A 255 4.60 19.95 -1.93
C TYR A 255 4.99 21.42 -2.04
N LYS A 256 5.02 22.16 -0.93
CA LYS A 256 5.55 23.54 -0.88
C LYS A 256 7.04 23.62 -1.22
N ALA A 257 7.81 22.59 -0.91
CA ALA A 257 9.21 22.44 -1.32
C ALA A 257 9.38 21.99 -2.78
N GLY A 258 8.28 21.83 -3.54
CA GLY A 258 8.30 21.46 -4.95
C GLY A 258 8.29 19.96 -5.21
N ILE A 259 7.93 19.11 -4.24
CA ILE A 259 7.92 17.64 -4.36
C ILE A 259 6.50 17.08 -4.19
N ILE A 260 6.05 16.24 -5.12
CA ILE A 260 4.81 15.44 -5.01
C ILE A 260 5.16 13.96 -4.81
N HIS A 261 4.44 13.26 -3.93
CA HIS A 261 4.79 11.89 -3.52
C HIS A 261 4.43 10.82 -4.57
N ARG A 262 3.22 10.88 -5.14
CA ARG A 262 2.69 9.98 -6.20
C ARG A 262 2.42 8.53 -5.79
N ASP A 263 2.47 8.21 -4.51
CA ASP A 263 2.17 6.86 -3.98
C ASP A 263 1.66 6.92 -2.54
N ILE A 264 0.69 7.81 -2.31
CA ILE A 264 -0.02 7.85 -1.03
C ILE A 264 -0.83 6.55 -0.90
N SER A 265 -0.47 5.73 0.09
CA SER A 265 -1.08 4.41 0.29
C SER A 265 -1.04 4.01 1.76
N ALA A 266 -1.86 3.04 2.14
CA ALA A 266 -1.87 2.48 3.50
C ALA A 266 -0.50 1.91 3.93
N GLY A 267 0.25 1.32 2.99
CA GLY A 267 1.57 0.74 3.29
C GLY A 267 2.69 1.77 3.47
N ASN A 268 2.47 3.00 2.99
CA ASN A 268 3.44 4.09 3.03
C ASN A 268 3.18 5.08 4.17
N MET A 269 2.07 4.92 4.92
CA MET A 269 1.83 5.63 6.17
C MET A 269 2.14 4.71 7.33
N LEU A 270 3.08 5.12 8.18
CA LEU A 270 3.52 4.35 9.34
C LEU A 270 3.24 5.12 10.62
N LEU A 271 3.19 4.41 11.74
CA LEU A 271 3.19 4.97 13.08
C LEU A 271 4.60 4.93 13.64
N TYR A 272 5.03 5.99 14.30
CA TYR A 272 6.27 5.96 15.06
C TYR A 272 6.10 6.76 16.35
N LYS A 273 6.90 6.41 17.35
CA LYS A 273 6.90 7.12 18.63
C LYS A 273 8.05 8.13 18.66
N GLY A 274 7.71 9.39 18.89
CA GLY A 274 8.66 10.50 18.97
C GLY A 274 9.55 10.41 20.20
N GLU A 275 10.54 11.29 20.27
CA GLU A 275 11.43 11.42 21.44
C GLU A 275 10.68 11.96 22.68
N ASP A 276 9.59 12.68 22.46
CA ASP A 276 8.62 13.12 23.49
C ASP A 276 7.73 12.00 24.02
N GLY A 277 7.75 10.81 23.39
CA GLY A 277 6.93 9.68 23.76
C GLY A 277 5.52 9.67 23.15
N GLU A 278 5.21 10.62 22.27
CA GLU A 278 3.92 10.68 21.60
C GLU A 278 3.94 9.88 20.29
N TRP A 279 2.76 9.39 19.87
CA TRP A 279 2.60 8.66 18.62
C TRP A 279 2.29 9.62 17.47
N TYR A 280 3.01 9.43 16.36
CA TYR A 280 2.90 10.25 15.16
C TYR A 280 2.75 9.39 13.92
N GLY A 281 2.17 9.98 12.87
CA GLY A 281 2.26 9.43 11.52
C GLY A 281 3.59 9.77 10.86
N LEU A 282 4.10 8.87 10.03
CA LEU A 282 5.31 9.00 9.23
C LEU A 282 4.99 8.63 7.78
N LEU A 283 5.21 9.55 6.84
CA LEU A 283 5.03 9.31 5.41
C LEU A 283 6.33 8.79 4.79
N ASN A 284 6.33 7.53 4.36
CA ASN A 284 7.48 6.76 3.88
C ASN A 284 7.39 6.42 2.37
N ASP A 285 8.46 5.84 1.81
CA ASP A 285 8.60 5.40 0.40
C ASP A 285 8.53 6.55 -0.62
N TRP A 286 9.51 7.45 -0.56
CA TRP A 286 9.61 8.62 -1.45
C TRP A 286 10.23 8.32 -2.81
N GLU A 287 10.41 7.05 -3.18
CA GLU A 287 11.09 6.66 -4.42
C GLU A 287 10.32 7.10 -5.69
N LEU A 288 8.99 7.15 -5.60
CA LEU A 288 8.12 7.52 -6.71
C LEU A 288 7.87 9.02 -6.73
N SER A 289 8.46 9.79 -5.83
CA SER A 289 8.28 11.23 -5.78
C SER A 289 8.83 11.93 -7.02
N LYS A 290 8.31 13.13 -7.32
CA LYS A 290 8.82 13.98 -8.40
C LYS A 290 8.80 15.46 -8.05
N LYS A 291 9.70 16.21 -8.70
CA LYS A 291 9.67 17.66 -8.70
C LYS A 291 8.47 18.18 -9.51
N ILE A 292 7.78 19.18 -8.99
CA ILE A 292 6.57 19.77 -9.61
C ILE A 292 6.94 20.60 -10.85
N ASP A 293 8.11 21.24 -10.86
CA ASP A 293 8.52 22.19 -11.91
C ASP A 293 9.37 21.59 -13.04
N SER A 294 9.43 20.26 -13.18
CA SER A 294 10.05 19.65 -14.36
C SER A 294 9.12 19.85 -15.57
N GLY A 295 9.18 21.03 -16.17
CA GLY A 295 8.47 21.43 -17.39
C GLY A 295 8.92 20.68 -18.65
N SER A 296 9.27 19.39 -18.54
CA SER A 296 9.50 18.56 -19.71
C SER A 296 8.15 18.11 -20.29
N PRO A 297 7.84 18.42 -21.56
CA PRO A 297 6.71 17.83 -22.28
C PRO A 297 6.84 16.30 -22.44
N GLU A 298 8.00 15.74 -22.06
CA GLU A 298 8.32 14.31 -22.01
C GLU A 298 7.84 13.62 -20.73
N GLY A 299 7.08 14.29 -19.87
CA GLY A 299 6.49 13.74 -18.64
C GLY A 299 5.47 12.60 -18.82
N ARG A 300 5.41 11.95 -19.99
CA ARG A 300 4.69 10.70 -20.20
C ARG A 300 5.35 9.62 -19.35
N GLN A 301 4.76 9.29 -18.21
CA GLN A 301 5.06 8.01 -17.56
C GLN A 301 4.62 6.92 -18.55
N PRO A 302 5.51 6.01 -18.99
CA PRO A 302 5.09 4.87 -19.81
C PRO A 302 4.15 3.92 -19.05
N ASP A 303 4.24 3.93 -17.71
CA ASP A 303 3.52 3.03 -16.81
C ASP A 303 2.75 3.81 -15.74
N ARG A 304 1.51 3.37 -15.43
CA ARG A 304 0.76 3.83 -14.26
C ARG A 304 1.55 3.53 -12.98
N THR A 305 1.99 4.57 -12.28
CA THR A 305 2.70 4.46 -10.99
C THR A 305 1.76 4.71 -9.82
N GLY A 306 1.92 3.95 -8.73
CA GLY A 306 1.16 4.11 -7.49
C GLY A 306 0.29 2.89 -7.16
N THR A 307 -0.14 2.80 -5.91
CA THR A 307 -0.94 1.69 -5.39
C THR A 307 -2.40 1.79 -5.83
N TRP A 308 -2.87 0.84 -6.66
CA TRP A 308 -4.21 0.83 -7.28
C TRP A 308 -5.35 1.19 -6.33
N GLN A 309 -5.36 0.57 -5.14
CA GLN A 309 -6.42 0.70 -4.16
C GLN A 309 -6.66 2.14 -3.71
N TYR A 310 -5.59 2.93 -3.59
CA TYR A 310 -5.67 4.29 -3.05
C TYR A 310 -5.57 5.37 -4.13
N MET A 311 -5.26 5.00 -5.36
CA MET A 311 -5.21 5.93 -6.49
C MET A 311 -6.59 6.57 -6.75
N SER A 312 -6.58 7.85 -7.12
CA SER A 312 -7.80 8.59 -7.44
C SER A 312 -8.55 7.96 -8.62
N ALA A 313 -9.88 8.07 -8.63
CA ALA A 313 -10.69 7.54 -9.73
C ALA A 313 -10.29 8.15 -11.09
N ASN A 314 -9.90 9.43 -11.08
CA ASN A 314 -9.38 10.15 -12.22
C ASN A 314 -8.05 9.57 -12.76
N ALA A 315 -7.05 9.33 -11.91
CA ALA A 315 -5.79 8.69 -12.30
C ALA A 315 -6.00 7.22 -12.74
N LEU A 316 -6.96 6.53 -12.15
CA LEU A 316 -7.40 5.21 -12.57
C LEU A 316 -8.16 5.20 -13.90
N ASN A 317 -8.83 6.27 -14.29
CA ASN A 317 -9.54 6.32 -15.57
C ASN A 317 -8.68 6.83 -16.73
N ASN A 318 -7.63 7.62 -16.44
CA ASN A 318 -6.67 8.09 -17.43
C ASN A 318 -5.23 7.73 -17.00
N PRO A 319 -4.72 6.53 -17.33
CA PRO A 319 -3.37 6.08 -16.96
C PRO A 319 -2.22 7.03 -17.33
N TRP A 320 -2.42 7.91 -18.32
CA TRP A 320 -1.39 8.79 -18.86
C TRP A 320 -1.47 10.22 -18.32
N ARG A 321 -2.48 10.52 -17.49
CA ARG A 321 -2.60 11.85 -16.89
C ARG A 321 -1.47 12.08 -15.90
N ARG A 322 -1.07 13.35 -15.80
CA ARG A 322 -0.19 13.78 -14.72
C ARG A 322 -0.95 13.72 -13.39
N ILE A 323 -0.32 13.12 -12.39
CA ILE A 323 -0.81 13.17 -11.01
C ILE A 323 -0.70 14.60 -10.48
N VAL A 324 -1.81 15.13 -9.99
CA VAL A 324 -1.92 16.47 -9.41
C VAL A 324 -2.28 16.38 -7.93
N ILE A 325 -2.28 17.52 -7.22
CA ILE A 325 -2.54 17.56 -5.78
C ILE A 325 -3.92 16.99 -5.41
N GLN A 326 -4.94 17.21 -6.25
CA GLN A 326 -6.29 16.68 -6.03
C GLN A 326 -6.28 15.15 -5.98
N ASP A 327 -5.45 14.50 -6.81
CA ASP A 327 -5.32 13.04 -6.83
C ASP A 327 -4.71 12.53 -5.52
N GLU A 328 -3.66 13.19 -5.02
CA GLU A 328 -3.01 12.81 -3.75
C GLU A 328 -3.93 13.03 -2.54
N LEU A 329 -4.71 14.13 -2.54
CA LEU A 329 -5.71 14.40 -1.49
C LEU A 329 -6.82 13.34 -1.49
N GLU A 330 -7.27 12.88 -2.67
CA GLU A 330 -8.20 11.77 -2.78
C GLU A 330 -7.58 10.47 -2.25
N SER A 331 -6.29 10.23 -2.48
CA SER A 331 -5.59 9.08 -1.92
C SER A 331 -5.52 9.10 -0.39
N PHE A 332 -5.30 10.27 0.25
CA PHE A 332 -5.41 10.40 1.71
C PHE A 332 -6.81 10.06 2.22
N PHE A 333 -7.85 10.50 1.51
CA PHE A 333 -9.24 10.15 1.81
C PHE A 333 -9.48 8.63 1.71
N HIS A 334 -9.01 8.00 0.63
CA HIS A 334 -9.15 6.56 0.44
C HIS A 334 -8.45 5.74 1.54
N VAL A 335 -7.27 6.17 2.00
CA VAL A 335 -6.59 5.54 3.15
C VAL A 335 -7.42 5.67 4.43
N LEU A 336 -8.02 6.84 4.69
CA LEU A 336 -8.90 7.04 5.85
C LEU A 336 -10.10 6.07 5.80
N ILE A 337 -10.80 5.99 4.67
CA ILE A 337 -11.95 5.08 4.50
C ILE A 337 -11.52 3.62 4.67
N TYR A 338 -10.38 3.23 4.10
CA TYR A 338 -9.87 1.87 4.16
C TYR A 338 -9.69 1.39 5.60
N TYR A 339 -9.01 2.19 6.43
CA TYR A 339 -8.80 1.85 7.85
C TYR A 339 -10.07 2.00 8.67
N ALA A 340 -10.88 3.03 8.41
CA ALA A 340 -12.10 3.26 9.17
C ALA A 340 -13.09 2.10 9.00
N VAL A 341 -13.32 1.61 7.78
CA VAL A 341 -14.20 0.45 7.52
C VAL A 341 -13.62 -0.85 8.10
N ARG A 342 -12.30 -1.04 8.05
CA ARG A 342 -11.67 -2.25 8.61
C ARG A 342 -11.81 -2.35 10.12
N PHE A 343 -11.74 -1.23 10.84
CA PHE A 343 -11.52 -1.26 12.29
C PHE A 343 -12.59 -0.54 13.12
N LEU A 344 -13.34 0.42 12.59
CA LEU A 344 -14.19 1.29 13.40
C LEU A 344 -15.68 0.95 13.28
N PRO A 345 -16.54 1.29 14.25
CA PRO A 345 -17.97 0.98 14.19
C PRO A 345 -18.65 1.76 13.05
N HIS A 346 -19.45 1.07 12.24
CA HIS A 346 -20.16 1.64 11.10
C HIS A 346 -21.43 0.83 10.80
N ASN A 347 -22.33 1.38 9.98
CA ASN A 347 -23.61 0.76 9.63
C ASN A 347 -23.54 -0.36 8.57
N LEU A 348 -22.36 -0.71 8.04
CA LEU A 348 -22.17 -1.89 7.20
C LEU A 348 -21.97 -3.15 8.04
N ASP A 349 -22.76 -4.20 7.79
CA ASP A 349 -22.60 -5.52 8.44
C ASP A 349 -21.23 -6.14 8.12
N ASP A 350 -20.56 -6.67 9.15
CA ASP A 350 -19.23 -7.28 9.08
C ASP A 350 -19.09 -8.33 7.97
N LYS A 351 -20.16 -9.09 7.67
CA LYS A 351 -20.13 -10.11 6.60
C LYS A 351 -19.96 -9.51 5.20
N HIS A 352 -20.36 -8.25 5.02
CA HIS A 352 -20.31 -7.52 3.75
C HIS A 352 -19.07 -6.64 3.60
N VAL A 353 -18.30 -6.43 4.69
CA VAL A 353 -17.06 -5.63 4.66
C VAL A 353 -16.06 -6.16 3.63
N GLY A 354 -15.91 -7.49 3.52
CA GLY A 354 -15.04 -8.10 2.51
C GLY A 354 -15.42 -7.74 1.07
N GLN A 355 -16.71 -7.87 0.74
CA GLN A 355 -17.23 -7.52 -0.59
C GLN A 355 -17.10 -6.01 -0.84
N PHE A 356 -17.42 -5.17 0.14
CA PHE A 356 -17.27 -3.72 0.03
C PHE A 356 -15.81 -3.31 -0.25
N LEU A 357 -14.85 -3.86 0.52
CA LEU A 357 -13.43 -3.56 0.31
C LEU A 357 -12.99 -3.95 -1.09
N HIS A 358 -13.42 -5.11 -1.59
CA HIS A 358 -13.16 -5.53 -2.96
C HIS A 358 -13.76 -4.55 -3.98
N ASP A 359 -15.05 -4.25 -3.89
CA ASP A 359 -15.77 -3.45 -4.90
C ASP A 359 -15.30 -2.00 -4.95
N TYR A 360 -14.96 -1.44 -3.78
CA TYR A 360 -14.50 -0.07 -3.67
C TYR A 360 -13.01 0.07 -3.99
N PHE A 361 -12.14 -0.81 -3.47
CA PHE A 361 -10.69 -0.64 -3.58
C PHE A 361 -10.04 -1.49 -4.67
N ASP A 362 -10.49 -2.73 -4.89
CA ASP A 362 -9.79 -3.70 -5.76
C ASP A 362 -10.45 -3.86 -7.14
N ALA A 363 -11.76 -3.59 -7.24
CA ALA A 363 -12.49 -3.77 -8.48
C ALA A 363 -12.03 -2.81 -9.59
N TYR A 364 -12.19 -3.27 -10.82
CA TYR A 364 -11.76 -2.58 -12.02
C TYR A 364 -12.75 -2.74 -13.16
N CYS A 365 -12.71 -1.84 -14.13
CA CYS A 365 -13.47 -1.92 -15.37
C CYS A 365 -12.49 -2.06 -16.56
N PRO A 366 -12.56 -3.12 -17.38
CA PRO A 366 -11.70 -3.22 -18.56
C PRO A 366 -12.06 -2.14 -19.60
N HIS A 367 -11.04 -1.57 -20.24
CA HIS A 367 -11.19 -0.63 -21.35
C HIS A 367 -10.92 -1.30 -22.69
N VAL A 368 -11.53 -0.78 -23.76
CA VAL A 368 -11.39 -1.32 -25.13
C VAL A 368 -9.95 -1.30 -25.65
N GLU A 369 -9.12 -0.38 -25.15
CA GLU A 369 -7.70 -0.27 -25.49
C GLU A 369 -6.80 -1.20 -24.64
N GLY A 370 -7.38 -2.13 -23.88
CA GLY A 370 -6.64 -3.20 -23.19
C GLY A 370 -6.06 -2.84 -21.82
N TYR A 371 -6.36 -1.66 -21.28
CA TYR A 371 -6.01 -1.28 -19.90
C TYR A 371 -7.22 -1.32 -18.96
N TYR A 372 -6.96 -1.25 -17.65
CA TYR A 372 -8.00 -1.27 -16.62
C TYR A 372 -8.29 0.14 -16.09
N ARG A 373 -9.58 0.41 -15.85
CA ARG A 373 -10.14 1.63 -15.28
C ARG A 373 -10.66 1.42 -13.87
N CYS A 374 -10.98 2.53 -13.20
CA CYS A 374 -11.55 2.54 -11.86
C CYS A 374 -12.81 1.65 -11.79
N GLY A 375 -12.98 0.94 -10.67
CA GLY A 375 -14.24 0.29 -10.33
C GLY A 375 -15.37 1.31 -10.14
N ARG A 376 -16.62 0.88 -10.36
CA ARG A 376 -17.80 1.76 -10.29
C ARG A 376 -18.02 2.33 -8.91
N ALA A 377 -17.95 1.51 -7.85
CA ALA A 377 -18.25 1.96 -6.48
C ALA A 377 -17.41 3.17 -6.05
N LYS A 378 -16.10 3.15 -6.31
CA LYS A 378 -15.20 4.29 -6.03
C LYS A 378 -15.56 5.51 -6.88
N LEU A 379 -15.72 5.33 -8.19
CA LEU A 379 -16.03 6.44 -9.11
C LEU A 379 -17.37 7.11 -8.77
N ASP A 380 -18.39 6.29 -8.49
CA ASP A 380 -19.73 6.75 -8.15
C ASP A 380 -19.71 7.51 -6.83
N ALA A 381 -18.96 7.03 -5.81
CA ALA A 381 -18.81 7.75 -4.55
C ALA A 381 -18.18 9.13 -4.72
N MET A 382 -17.16 9.25 -5.58
CA MET A 382 -16.53 10.54 -5.86
C MET A 382 -17.43 11.46 -6.67
N ARG A 383 -18.32 10.93 -7.51
CA ARG A 383 -19.26 11.71 -8.33
C ARG A 383 -20.53 12.14 -7.60
N SER A 384 -21.01 11.32 -6.66
CA SER A 384 -22.24 11.57 -5.91
C SER A 384 -21.99 12.29 -4.58
N GLY A 385 -20.75 12.31 -4.10
CA GLY A 385 -20.41 12.81 -2.76
C GLY A 385 -20.91 11.89 -1.63
N VAL A 386 -21.22 10.62 -1.94
CA VAL A 386 -21.79 9.66 -0.98
C VAL A 386 -21.26 8.26 -1.26
N ILE A 387 -20.81 7.56 -0.21
CA ILE A 387 -20.48 6.13 -0.30
C ILE A 387 -21.76 5.32 -0.08
N GLN A 388 -22.32 4.76 -1.16
CA GLN A 388 -23.59 4.03 -1.14
C GLN A 388 -23.42 2.59 -0.67
N LEU A 389 -24.31 2.14 0.22
CA LEU A 389 -24.36 0.78 0.75
C LEU A 389 -25.52 -0.08 0.21
N LEU A 390 -26.40 0.46 -0.64
CA LEU A 390 -27.61 -0.22 -1.14
C LEU A 390 -27.35 -1.64 -1.68
N SER A 391 -26.23 -1.86 -2.35
CA SER A 391 -25.86 -3.18 -2.90
C SER A 391 -25.46 -4.22 -1.84
N TYR A 392 -25.30 -3.81 -0.59
CA TYR A 392 -24.86 -4.65 0.53
C TYR A 392 -25.94 -4.83 1.60
N LEU A 393 -27.05 -4.12 1.51
CA LEU A 393 -28.12 -4.24 2.50
C LEU A 393 -28.97 -5.48 2.20
N ASP A 394 -29.21 -6.32 3.21
CA ASP A 394 -30.09 -7.49 3.08
C ASP A 394 -31.58 -7.10 3.08
N GLN A 395 -31.88 -5.88 3.54
CA GLN A 395 -33.23 -5.32 3.65
C GLN A 395 -33.23 -3.93 3.04
N GLU A 396 -34.38 -3.53 2.50
CA GLU A 396 -34.57 -2.15 2.06
C GLU A 396 -34.31 -1.19 3.25
N PRO A 397 -33.50 -0.15 3.06
CA PRO A 397 -33.20 0.81 4.11
C PRO A 397 -34.49 1.50 4.56
N LYS A 398 -34.62 1.77 5.87
CA LYS A 398 -35.81 2.46 6.41
C LYS A 398 -35.78 3.92 5.98
N ASP A 399 -34.59 4.52 5.97
CA ASP A 399 -34.35 5.89 5.53
C ASP A 399 -33.21 5.98 4.50
N GLN A 400 -33.18 7.05 3.69
CA GLN A 400 -32.09 7.30 2.73
C GLN A 400 -30.71 7.42 3.41
N GLU A 401 -30.66 7.76 4.70
CA GLU A 401 -29.41 7.84 5.47
C GLU A 401 -28.85 6.45 5.82
N ASP A 402 -29.70 5.45 6.06
CA ASP A 402 -29.26 4.06 6.30
C ASP A 402 -28.54 3.47 5.09
N ALA A 403 -28.85 3.99 3.91
CA ALA A 403 -28.27 3.58 2.65
C ALA A 403 -26.84 4.12 2.45
N LYS A 404 -26.37 5.05 3.28
CA LYS A 404 -25.05 5.71 3.16
C LYS A 404 -24.10 5.19 4.22
N LEU A 405 -22.81 5.02 3.89
CA LEU A 405 -21.82 4.64 4.88
C LEU A 405 -21.71 5.72 5.97
N THR A 406 -22.01 5.34 7.20
CA THR A 406 -21.98 6.21 8.37
C THR A 406 -21.24 5.52 9.52
N PHE A 407 -20.33 6.24 10.16
CA PHE A 407 -19.61 5.77 11.34
C PHE A 407 -20.42 6.00 12.60
N LEU A 408 -20.46 5.00 13.45
CA LEU A 408 -21.31 4.97 14.63
C LEU A 408 -20.49 5.24 15.88
N TRP A 409 -21.07 5.95 16.84
CA TRP A 409 -20.48 6.01 18.17
C TRP A 409 -20.62 4.63 18.83
N PRO A 410 -19.56 4.07 19.44
CA PRO A 410 -19.64 2.75 20.05
C PRO A 410 -20.65 2.76 21.20
N SER A 411 -21.59 1.81 21.17
CA SER A 411 -22.53 1.62 22.27
C SER A 411 -21.79 1.25 23.56
N PRO A 412 -22.27 1.68 24.74
CA PRO A 412 -21.71 1.23 26.01
C PRO A 412 -21.71 -0.30 26.04
N CYS A 413 -20.54 -0.89 26.26
CA CYS A 413 -20.42 -2.33 26.40
C CYS A 413 -21.28 -2.77 27.59
N GLU A 414 -22.41 -3.45 27.35
CA GLU A 414 -23.10 -4.15 28.42
C GLU A 414 -22.12 -5.15 29.00
N ALA A 415 -21.71 -4.93 30.25
CA ALA A 415 -20.90 -5.87 30.98
C ALA A 415 -21.68 -7.19 31.04
N SER A 416 -21.32 -8.14 30.18
CA SER A 416 -21.89 -9.47 30.21
C SER A 416 -21.63 -10.07 31.59
N SER A 417 -22.65 -10.10 32.43
CA SER A 417 -22.68 -10.84 33.67
C SER A 417 -22.64 -12.33 33.32
N SER A 418 -21.44 -12.88 33.17
CA SER A 418 -21.23 -14.32 33.24
C SER A 418 -20.07 -14.59 34.18
N THR A 419 -20.42 -14.84 35.44
CA THR A 419 -19.54 -15.48 36.40
C THR A 419 -19.16 -16.86 35.86
N SER A 420 -17.92 -17.03 35.42
CA SER A 420 -17.26 -18.33 35.39
C SER A 420 -15.84 -18.20 35.93
N LYS A 421 -15.52 -19.04 36.92
CA LYS A 421 -14.23 -19.12 37.61
C LYS A 421 -13.10 -19.56 36.66
N PRO A 422 -11.82 -19.24 36.97
CA PRO A 422 -10.71 -19.41 36.05
C PRO A 422 -10.29 -20.88 35.93
N ARG A 423 -9.95 -21.31 34.72
CA ARG A 423 -9.10 -22.49 34.48
C ARG A 423 -7.77 -22.02 33.90
N ASP A 424 -6.70 -22.43 34.56
CA ASP A 424 -5.31 -22.23 34.14
C ASP A 424 -5.06 -22.78 32.73
N GLY A 425 -4.27 -22.04 31.94
CA GLY A 425 -3.80 -22.50 30.64
C GLY A 425 -3.14 -21.43 29.77
N SER A 426 -1.85 -21.18 30.01
CA SER A 426 -0.82 -20.78 29.03
C SER A 426 -1.25 -19.92 27.82
N SER A 427 -1.10 -18.60 27.94
CA SER A 427 -1.17 -17.65 26.84
C SER A 427 0.16 -17.58 26.06
N SER A 428 0.13 -18.02 24.80
CA SER A 428 1.08 -17.63 23.75
C SER A 428 0.31 -16.81 22.69
N PRO A 429 0.72 -15.58 22.34
CA PRO A 429 0.08 -14.84 21.25
C PRO A 429 0.56 -15.38 19.90
N ALA A 430 -0.41 -15.80 19.08
CA ALA A 430 -0.22 -16.31 17.74
C ALA A 430 0.06 -15.20 16.70
N LEU A 431 0.73 -15.62 15.63
CA LEU A 431 1.31 -14.90 14.50
C LEU A 431 0.29 -14.18 13.60
N PRO A 432 0.72 -13.17 12.82
CA PRO A 432 0.25 -12.93 11.45
C PRO A 432 1.24 -13.50 10.43
N SER A 433 0.79 -14.43 9.59
CA SER A 433 1.57 -15.05 8.51
C SER A 433 1.10 -14.55 7.15
N SER A 434 2.04 -14.02 6.34
CA SER A 434 1.87 -13.72 4.92
C SER A 434 1.88 -14.99 4.05
N PRO A 435 1.35 -14.96 2.81
CA PRO A 435 1.04 -16.15 2.03
C PRO A 435 2.25 -16.69 1.26
N SER A 436 2.32 -18.00 1.08
CA SER A 436 3.21 -18.66 0.11
C SER A 436 2.43 -19.74 -0.66
N PRO A 437 2.67 -19.90 -1.98
CA PRO A 437 1.92 -20.85 -2.80
C PRO A 437 2.60 -22.23 -2.90
N ALA A 438 1.73 -23.25 -2.85
CA ALA A 438 1.80 -24.63 -3.33
C ALA A 438 3.13 -25.30 -3.71
N GLY A 439 3.34 -26.50 -3.14
CA GLY A 439 4.18 -27.57 -3.66
C GLY A 439 3.51 -28.93 -3.48
N LEU A 440 3.29 -29.64 -4.59
CA LEU A 440 2.57 -30.92 -4.73
C LEU A 440 3.29 -32.14 -4.12
N ALA A 441 2.47 -33.18 -3.89
CA ALA A 441 2.66 -34.40 -3.11
C ALA A 441 3.53 -35.53 -3.72
N LEU A 442 3.81 -36.54 -2.87
CA LEU A 442 3.60 -38.02 -3.03
C LEU A 442 4.72 -38.87 -2.34
N PRO A 443 4.60 -40.20 -2.15
CA PRO A 443 3.68 -40.93 -1.25
C PRO A 443 4.41 -42.04 -0.42
N THR A 444 3.67 -42.82 0.38
CA THR A 444 3.75 -44.29 0.65
C THR A 444 3.44 -44.62 2.13
N THR A 445 2.28 -45.20 2.47
CA THR A 445 1.80 -46.62 2.47
C THR A 445 1.81 -47.19 3.89
N GLY A 446 0.72 -47.84 4.30
CA GLY A 446 0.78 -48.88 5.34
C GLY A 446 -0.39 -49.02 6.32
N ASN A 447 -1.58 -49.28 5.79
CA ASN A 447 -2.65 -50.17 6.29
C ASN A 447 -2.93 -50.43 7.80
N ALA A 448 -4.25 -50.48 8.02
CA ALA A 448 -5.04 -51.41 8.87
C ALA A 448 -5.18 -51.06 10.36
N SER A 449 -6.33 -51.20 11.02
CA SER A 449 -7.70 -51.60 10.67
C SER A 449 -8.56 -51.52 11.95
N SER A 450 -9.89 -51.53 11.77
CA SER A 450 -10.97 -51.90 12.72
C SER A 450 -11.18 -51.06 13.98
N SER A 451 -12.37 -50.98 14.55
CA SER A 451 -13.79 -50.83 14.16
C SER A 451 -14.57 -50.87 15.49
N ASP A 452 -15.79 -50.34 15.46
CA ASP A 452 -16.91 -50.68 16.38
C ASP A 452 -16.83 -50.17 17.83
N GLU A 453 -17.89 -49.79 18.53
CA GLU A 453 -19.29 -49.47 18.25
C GLU A 453 -19.88 -48.95 19.59
N ARG A 454 -20.94 -48.14 19.50
CA ARG A 454 -22.12 -48.04 20.41
C ARG A 454 -21.98 -47.67 21.92
N SER A 455 -22.57 -46.51 22.25
CA SER A 455 -23.83 -46.26 23.05
C SER A 455 -24.23 -47.22 24.20
N PRO A 456 -25.19 -46.88 25.11
CA PRO A 456 -25.87 -45.60 25.43
C PRO A 456 -26.02 -45.31 26.96
N SER A 457 -26.71 -44.20 27.27
CA SER A 457 -27.21 -43.68 28.55
C SER A 457 -28.02 -44.67 29.42
N PRO A 458 -28.34 -44.32 30.69
CA PRO A 458 -29.70 -43.85 30.97
C PRO A 458 -29.89 -42.80 32.09
N THR A 459 -31.16 -42.38 32.16
CA THR A 459 -31.97 -41.46 32.97
C THR A 459 -32.15 -41.80 34.47
N SER A 460 -32.34 -40.79 35.34
CA SER A 460 -33.66 -40.41 35.94
C SER A 460 -33.57 -39.71 37.32
N SER A 461 -34.57 -38.85 37.58
CA SER A 461 -35.19 -38.47 38.89
C SER A 461 -34.39 -37.61 39.88
N ALA A 462 -34.95 -36.80 40.79
CA ALA A 462 -36.21 -36.06 40.95
C ALA A 462 -36.07 -35.18 42.23
N LEU A 463 -36.97 -34.19 42.40
CA LEU A 463 -37.53 -33.67 43.67
C LEU A 463 -36.95 -32.41 44.40
N TYR A 464 -37.92 -31.50 44.65
CA TYR A 464 -38.17 -30.59 45.79
C TYR A 464 -37.61 -29.17 45.83
N GLY A 465 -38.52 -28.22 46.11
CA GLY A 465 -38.26 -27.04 46.94
C GLY A 465 -38.78 -25.70 46.42
N SER A 466 -40.01 -25.36 46.78
CA SER A 466 -40.65 -24.05 46.64
C SER A 466 -40.08 -22.99 47.60
N ASP A 467 -40.05 -21.71 47.19
CA ASP A 467 -40.47 -20.61 48.06
C ASP A 467 -40.79 -19.32 47.28
N LEU A 468 -41.90 -18.71 47.66
CA LEU A 468 -42.47 -17.47 47.14
C LEU A 468 -42.03 -16.29 48.03
N THR A 469 -41.65 -15.17 47.44
CA THR A 469 -41.86 -13.83 48.03
C THR A 469 -41.97 -12.78 46.92
N SER A 470 -42.93 -11.87 47.08
CA SER A 470 -43.34 -10.86 46.10
C SER A 470 -43.15 -9.44 46.67
N LEU A 471 -43.00 -8.48 45.75
CA LEU A 471 -43.25 -7.01 45.82
C LEU A 471 -42.01 -6.09 45.98
N PRO A 472 -42.06 -4.80 45.53
CA PRO A 472 -43.11 -4.10 44.77
C PRO A 472 -42.62 -3.38 43.48
N SER A 473 -43.60 -2.98 42.67
CA SER A 473 -43.52 -2.22 41.43
C SER A 473 -43.27 -0.73 41.66
N GLU A 474 -42.24 -0.17 41.02
CA GLU A 474 -42.07 1.28 40.81
C GLU A 474 -42.34 1.63 39.34
N SER A 475 -43.05 2.74 39.15
CA SER A 475 -43.51 3.26 37.86
C SER A 475 -42.39 3.94 37.09
N SER A 476 -41.99 3.36 35.95
CA SER A 476 -41.04 3.98 35.02
C SER A 476 -41.71 5.07 34.18
N GLN A 477 -41.20 6.30 34.27
CA GLN A 477 -41.41 7.33 33.25
C GLN A 477 -40.84 6.84 31.91
N PRO A 478 -41.40 7.28 30.75
CA PRO A 478 -40.85 6.89 29.45
C PRO A 478 -39.43 7.45 29.29
N PRO A 479 -38.48 6.68 28.73
CA PRO A 479 -37.12 7.15 28.54
C PRO A 479 -37.10 8.32 27.56
N GLU A 480 -36.43 9.41 27.95
CA GLU A 480 -36.06 10.48 27.03
C GLU A 480 -35.28 9.88 25.84
N GLU A 481 -35.64 10.26 24.62
CA GLU A 481 -34.89 9.93 23.40
C GLU A 481 -33.44 10.42 23.56
N VAL A 482 -32.54 9.50 23.89
CA VAL A 482 -31.10 9.75 23.80
C VAL A 482 -30.78 9.92 22.32
N LYS A 483 -30.61 11.16 21.85
CA LYS A 483 -30.02 11.43 20.54
C LYS A 483 -28.69 10.69 20.47
N GLU A 484 -28.65 9.62 19.68
CA GLU A 484 -27.43 8.86 19.44
C GLU A 484 -26.33 9.81 19.01
N ARG A 485 -25.21 9.72 19.71
CA ARG A 485 -24.08 10.62 19.50
C ARG A 485 -23.46 10.33 18.13
N SER A 486 -23.24 11.35 17.30
CA SER A 486 -22.60 11.15 16.00
C SER A 486 -21.08 11.02 16.14
N HIS A 487 -20.48 10.10 15.37
CA HIS A 487 -19.05 9.88 15.35
C HIS A 487 -18.31 11.05 14.65
N PRO A 488 -17.22 11.63 15.22
CA PRO A 488 -16.51 12.78 14.63
C PRO A 488 -15.97 12.55 13.21
N LEU A 489 -15.68 11.30 12.83
CA LEU A 489 -15.29 10.94 11.47
C LEU A 489 -16.29 11.36 10.40
N ASN A 490 -17.59 11.35 10.69
CA ASN A 490 -18.60 11.77 9.72
C ASN A 490 -18.43 13.26 9.37
N GLU A 491 -18.01 14.10 10.33
CA GLU A 491 -17.71 15.52 10.10
C GLU A 491 -16.41 15.74 9.31
N ILE A 492 -15.58 14.71 9.15
CA ILE A 492 -14.38 14.74 8.31
C ILE A 492 -14.72 14.22 6.91
N ILE A 493 -15.39 13.08 6.83
CA ILE A 493 -15.65 12.33 5.59
C ILE A 493 -16.68 13.05 4.72
N THR A 494 -17.81 13.49 5.30
CA THR A 494 -18.89 14.11 4.53
C THR A 494 -18.43 15.39 3.83
N PRO A 495 -17.73 16.34 4.49
CA PRO A 495 -17.22 17.51 3.78
C PRO A 495 -16.21 17.16 2.69
N MET A 496 -15.28 16.21 2.92
CA MET A 496 -14.33 15.80 1.88
C MET A 496 -15.04 15.24 0.65
N LEU A 497 -16.06 14.40 0.84
CA LEU A 497 -16.87 13.87 -0.25
C LEU A 497 -17.56 14.97 -1.06
N THR A 498 -18.12 16.01 -0.42
CA THR A 498 -18.71 17.15 -1.15
C THR A 498 -17.68 17.93 -1.97
N TRP A 499 -16.42 17.98 -1.53
CA TRP A 499 -15.35 18.64 -2.29
C TRP A 499 -14.97 17.82 -3.51
N PHE A 500 -14.90 16.48 -3.37
CA PHE A 500 -14.65 15.59 -4.49
C PHE A 500 -15.83 15.58 -5.48
N GLU A 501 -17.08 15.56 -5.01
CA GLU A 501 -18.27 15.68 -5.86
C GLU A 501 -18.18 16.92 -6.76
N ALA A 502 -17.91 18.08 -6.15
CA ALA A 502 -17.71 19.34 -6.87
C ALA A 502 -16.52 19.29 -7.84
N HIS A 503 -15.42 18.63 -7.45
CA HIS A 503 -14.25 18.46 -8.32
C HIS A 503 -14.59 17.63 -9.56
N TYR A 504 -15.21 16.46 -9.39
CA TYR A 504 -15.58 15.56 -10.47
C TYR A 504 -16.71 16.12 -11.36
N ALA A 505 -17.64 16.89 -10.80
CA ALA A 505 -18.70 17.54 -11.57
C ALA A 505 -18.16 18.66 -12.48
N LEU A 506 -17.09 19.35 -12.06
CA LEU A 506 -16.46 20.44 -12.84
C LEU A 506 -15.28 19.98 -13.70
N ASP A 507 -14.82 18.74 -13.56
CA ASP A 507 -13.72 18.20 -14.33
C ASP A 507 -14.22 17.69 -15.70
N THR A 508 -14.09 18.54 -16.71
CA THR A 508 -14.47 18.23 -18.11
C THR A 508 -13.54 17.22 -18.77
N THR A 509 -12.46 16.77 -18.12
CA THR A 509 -11.55 15.75 -18.67
C THR A 509 -12.17 14.35 -18.80
N CYS A 510 -13.43 14.18 -18.36
CA CYS A 510 -14.22 12.96 -18.54
C CYS A 510 -15.29 13.06 -19.64
N ALA A 511 -15.34 14.15 -20.42
CA ALA A 511 -16.11 14.20 -21.66
C ALA A 511 -15.35 13.46 -22.78
N PRO A 512 -16.02 12.62 -23.60
CA PRO A 512 -15.36 12.01 -24.75
C PRO A 512 -14.83 13.13 -25.65
N ALA A 513 -13.52 13.12 -25.91
CA ALA A 513 -12.91 14.06 -26.84
C ALA A 513 -13.64 13.96 -28.18
N SER A 514 -14.37 15.01 -28.54
CA SER A 514 -14.84 15.18 -29.91
C SER A 514 -13.60 15.29 -30.80
N LEU A 515 -13.52 14.39 -31.77
CA LEU A 515 -12.54 14.39 -32.84
C LEU A 515 -12.74 15.62 -33.73
N ASP A 516 -12.32 16.80 -33.28
CA ASP A 516 -12.00 17.89 -34.20
C ASP A 516 -11.18 18.95 -33.46
N ASP A 517 -9.86 18.81 -33.49
CA ASP A 517 -9.00 19.99 -33.45
C ASP A 517 -7.74 19.68 -34.25
N SER A 518 -7.80 20.05 -35.52
CA SER A 518 -6.64 20.06 -36.40
C SER A 518 -5.75 21.26 -36.03
N PRO A 519 -4.42 21.09 -35.96
CA PRO A 519 -3.53 22.15 -35.52
C PRO A 519 -3.49 23.26 -36.58
N LYS A 520 -4.06 24.42 -36.26
CA LYS A 520 -3.82 25.64 -37.03
C LYS A 520 -2.44 26.16 -36.68
N ASP A 521 -1.54 25.87 -37.59
CA ASP A 521 -0.24 26.52 -37.77
C ASP A 521 -0.44 28.03 -37.88
N ASN A 522 0.23 28.81 -37.03
CA ASN A 522 0.40 30.25 -37.23
C ASN A 522 1.80 30.65 -36.75
N SER A 523 2.69 30.63 -37.73
CA SER A 523 4.00 31.29 -37.76
C SER A 523 3.87 32.83 -37.72
N LEU A 524 4.98 33.47 -37.34
CA LEU A 524 5.32 34.92 -37.35
C LEU A 524 5.01 35.64 -36.02
N ASN A 525 5.90 36.43 -35.40
CA ASN A 525 7.22 36.91 -35.77
C ASN A 525 7.95 37.43 -34.52
N THR A 526 9.27 37.32 -34.52
CA THR A 526 10.21 37.88 -33.56
C THR A 526 10.31 39.40 -33.63
N SER A 527 10.39 40.09 -32.48
CA SER A 527 11.19 41.33 -32.37
C SER A 527 11.64 41.60 -30.93
N THR A 528 12.84 42.13 -30.86
CA THR A 528 13.78 42.28 -29.73
C THR A 528 13.71 43.63 -28.99
N LYS A 529 14.24 43.60 -27.75
CA LYS A 529 14.88 44.68 -26.91
C LYS A 529 14.02 45.50 -25.94
N GLY A 530 14.45 45.52 -24.66
CA GLY A 530 14.59 46.79 -23.91
C GLY A 530 14.22 46.84 -22.40
N THR A 531 15.14 46.43 -21.53
CA THR A 531 15.67 47.18 -20.35
C THR A 531 14.77 47.75 -19.20
N ARG A 532 15.00 47.20 -17.97
CA ARG A 532 15.13 47.83 -16.61
C ARG A 532 13.92 48.12 -15.66
N ARG A 533 14.05 47.50 -14.46
CA ARG A 533 13.95 47.96 -13.04
C ARG A 533 12.58 48.15 -12.31
N LEU A 534 12.43 47.33 -11.25
CA LEU A 534 11.96 47.59 -9.87
C LEU A 534 10.82 48.59 -9.61
N GLN A 535 9.65 48.12 -9.15
CA GLN A 535 9.07 48.38 -7.81
C GLN A 535 7.70 47.67 -7.63
N VAL A 536 7.31 47.53 -6.37
CA VAL A 536 6.07 46.92 -5.83
C VAL A 536 5.01 48.03 -5.70
N ASP A 537 3.75 47.76 -6.06
CA ASP A 537 2.55 47.94 -5.23
C ASP A 537 1.23 47.90 -6.04
N GLU A 538 0.21 47.36 -5.36
CA GLU A 538 -1.25 47.63 -5.41
C GLU A 538 -2.12 47.33 -6.65
N GLU A 539 -3.12 46.48 -6.37
CA GLU A 539 -4.53 46.52 -6.78
C GLU A 539 -4.87 46.87 -8.24
N ASP A 540 -5.36 45.87 -8.98
CA ASP A 540 -6.25 46.09 -10.12
C ASP A 540 -7.47 45.18 -10.03
N GLU A 541 -8.62 45.83 -10.16
CA GLU A 541 -9.96 45.27 -10.15
C GLU A 541 -10.12 44.19 -11.23
N VAL A 542 -10.78 43.08 -10.86
CA VAL A 542 -11.18 42.07 -11.83
C VAL A 542 -12.55 42.46 -12.37
N GLU A 543 -12.59 42.94 -13.62
CA GLU A 543 -13.84 43.12 -14.35
C GLU A 543 -14.67 41.82 -14.35
N ASP A 544 -15.95 41.98 -14.01
CA ASP A 544 -16.98 40.93 -14.02
C ASP A 544 -17.19 40.37 -15.44
N VAL A 545 -16.45 39.32 -15.79
CA VAL A 545 -16.77 38.48 -16.95
C VAL A 545 -17.76 37.41 -16.51
N VAL A 546 -19.04 37.63 -16.78
CA VAL A 546 -20.11 36.65 -16.64
C VAL A 546 -19.74 35.40 -17.46
N PRO A 547 -19.52 34.21 -16.85
CA PRO A 547 -19.21 33.02 -17.61
C PRO A 547 -20.47 32.53 -18.33
N SER A 548 -20.40 32.45 -19.66
CA SER A 548 -21.43 31.81 -20.48
C SER A 548 -21.67 30.37 -20.01
N ASN A 549 -22.94 29.99 -19.96
CA ASN A 549 -23.47 28.70 -19.46
C ASN A 549 -23.05 27.46 -20.28
N GLU A 550 -22.15 27.59 -21.27
CA GLU A 550 -21.88 26.53 -22.25
C GLU A 550 -20.96 25.40 -21.74
N ARG A 551 -20.25 25.60 -20.62
CA ARG A 551 -19.23 24.62 -20.15
C ARG A 551 -19.79 23.46 -19.31
N TYR A 552 -21.02 23.55 -18.80
CA TYR A 552 -21.62 22.54 -17.90
C TYR A 552 -23.13 22.39 -18.13
N PRO A 553 -23.57 21.71 -19.21
CA PRO A 553 -24.97 21.73 -19.66
C PRO A 553 -25.97 21.06 -18.70
N HIS A 554 -25.50 20.31 -17.70
CA HIS A 554 -26.34 19.64 -16.69
C HIS A 554 -26.49 20.44 -15.38
N LEU A 555 -25.67 21.47 -15.15
CA LEU A 555 -25.66 22.19 -13.88
C LEU A 555 -26.21 23.60 -14.06
N ASP A 556 -27.06 24.05 -13.13
CA ASP A 556 -27.47 25.44 -13.08
C ASP A 556 -26.31 26.35 -12.58
N ALA A 557 -26.44 27.65 -12.84
CA ALA A 557 -25.40 28.63 -12.52
C ALA A 557 -25.07 28.70 -11.02
N VAL A 558 -26.05 28.49 -10.13
CA VAL A 558 -25.88 28.52 -8.67
C VAL A 558 -25.04 27.33 -8.20
N LYS A 559 -25.34 26.14 -8.74
CA LYS A 559 -24.62 24.91 -8.45
C LYS A 559 -23.19 24.96 -9.00
N ILE A 560 -22.98 25.53 -10.18
CA ILE A 560 -21.64 25.77 -10.73
C ILE A 560 -20.84 26.68 -9.81
N ALA A 561 -21.40 27.80 -9.35
CA ALA A 561 -20.71 28.72 -8.44
C ALA A 561 -20.34 28.04 -7.10
N THR A 562 -21.27 27.26 -6.54
CA THR A 562 -21.04 26.50 -5.31
C THR A 562 -19.92 25.47 -5.50
N TYR A 563 -19.96 24.70 -6.58
CA TYR A 563 -18.94 23.70 -6.87
C TYR A 563 -17.56 24.31 -7.13
N LYS A 564 -17.48 25.51 -7.71
CA LYS A 564 -16.20 26.22 -7.86
C LYS A 564 -15.56 26.48 -6.49
N GLN A 565 -16.34 27.02 -5.54
CA GLN A 565 -15.87 27.27 -4.18
C GLN A 565 -15.47 25.99 -3.44
N LEU A 566 -16.22 24.89 -3.60
CA LEU A 566 -15.89 23.62 -2.98
C LEU A 566 -14.62 22.99 -3.59
N ARG A 567 -14.46 23.06 -4.92
CA ARG A 567 -13.27 22.57 -5.63
C ARG A 567 -12.00 23.34 -5.27
N GLU A 568 -12.11 24.63 -4.94
CA GLU A 568 -10.98 25.44 -4.47
C GLU A 568 -10.31 24.85 -3.22
N ARG A 569 -11.09 24.16 -2.36
CA ARG A 569 -10.59 23.49 -1.16
C ARG A 569 -9.62 22.34 -1.45
N LEU A 570 -9.59 21.84 -2.69
CA LEU A 570 -8.68 20.78 -3.15
C LEU A 570 -7.48 21.32 -3.93
N GLN A 571 -7.33 22.64 -4.09
CA GLN A 571 -6.14 23.22 -4.75
C GLN A 571 -4.91 23.24 -3.86
N THR A 572 -5.10 23.11 -2.54
CA THR A 572 -4.02 23.04 -1.55
C THR A 572 -4.41 22.08 -0.43
N HIS A 573 -3.46 21.70 0.42
CA HIS A 573 -3.74 20.90 1.63
C HIS A 573 -4.54 21.65 2.70
N GLY A 574 -4.63 22.99 2.61
CA GLY A 574 -5.04 23.86 3.72
C GLY A 574 -6.43 23.55 4.26
N ALA A 575 -7.42 23.33 3.38
CA ALA A 575 -8.78 23.03 3.79
C ALA A 575 -8.88 21.66 4.49
N MET A 576 -8.23 20.64 3.93
CA MET A 576 -8.23 19.29 4.50
C MET A 576 -7.51 19.23 5.85
N LEU A 577 -6.35 19.89 5.97
CA LEU A 577 -5.64 20.04 7.25
C LEU A 577 -6.51 20.76 8.28
N THR A 578 -7.16 21.86 7.89
CA THR A 578 -8.03 22.62 8.79
C THR A 578 -9.22 21.78 9.25
N LEU A 579 -9.81 21.00 8.36
CA LEU A 579 -10.95 20.14 8.68
C LEU A 579 -10.58 19.07 9.70
N ILE A 580 -9.51 18.31 9.45
CA ILE A 580 -9.05 17.26 10.37
C ILE A 580 -8.60 17.89 11.69
N SER A 581 -7.84 18.99 11.65
CA SER A 581 -7.40 19.70 12.86
C SER A 581 -8.57 20.19 13.72
N LYS A 582 -9.64 20.72 13.12
CA LYS A 582 -10.83 21.14 13.86
C LYS A 582 -11.51 19.95 14.53
N ALA A 583 -11.65 18.82 13.84
CA ALA A 583 -12.23 17.62 14.41
C ALA A 583 -11.38 17.04 15.56
N LEU A 584 -10.06 17.03 15.42
CA LEU A 584 -9.15 16.54 16.46
C LEU A 584 -9.17 17.43 17.72
N ASN A 585 -9.26 18.75 17.58
CA ASN A 585 -9.16 19.67 18.73
C ASN A 585 -10.50 20.03 19.38
N ASN A 586 -11.60 20.03 18.62
CA ASN A 586 -12.86 20.62 19.08
C ASN A 586 -13.98 19.60 19.28
N LYS A 587 -13.72 18.32 19.02
CA LYS A 587 -14.72 17.24 19.17
C LYS A 587 -14.26 16.24 20.20
N GLU A 588 -15.24 15.62 20.84
CA GLU A 588 -14.97 14.47 21.69
C GLU A 588 -14.91 13.22 20.84
N TRP A 589 -13.89 12.40 21.07
CA TRP A 589 -13.68 11.15 20.38
C TRP A 589 -14.03 9.98 21.29
N PRO A 590 -14.65 8.91 20.76
CA PRO A 590 -14.92 7.73 21.56
C PRO A 590 -13.59 7.11 22.05
N LYS A 591 -13.67 6.49 23.23
CA LYS A 591 -12.56 5.72 23.79
C LYS A 591 -12.74 4.27 23.38
N ASN A 592 -11.64 3.63 22.98
CA ASN A 592 -11.59 2.20 22.70
C ASN A 592 -12.57 1.74 21.60
N ASP A 593 -12.72 2.54 20.54
CA ASP A 593 -13.59 2.26 19.40
C ASP A 593 -12.92 1.47 18.28
N LYS A 594 -11.61 1.20 18.37
CA LYS A 594 -10.96 0.23 17.48
C LYS A 594 -11.45 -1.19 17.78
N GLY A 595 -12.21 -1.77 16.86
CA GLY A 595 -12.61 -3.17 16.86
C GLY A 595 -11.55 -4.09 16.21
N SER A 596 -11.90 -5.37 16.12
CA SER A 596 -11.12 -6.34 15.34
C SER A 596 -11.07 -5.97 13.85
N ASP A 597 -10.00 -6.36 13.16
CA ASP A 597 -9.94 -6.21 11.70
C ASP A 597 -11.06 -7.04 11.03
N LYS A 598 -12.00 -6.34 10.42
CA LYS A 598 -13.14 -6.92 9.70
C LYS A 598 -12.78 -7.41 8.29
N LYS A 599 -11.54 -7.18 7.83
CA LYS A 599 -11.08 -7.68 6.54
C LYS A 599 -10.90 -9.22 6.58
N PRO A 600 -11.51 -9.98 5.66
CA PRO A 600 -11.31 -11.43 5.60
C PRO A 600 -9.83 -11.79 5.36
N LYS A 601 -9.29 -12.72 6.15
CA LYS A 601 -7.87 -13.14 6.07
C LYS A 601 -7.48 -13.74 4.72
N GLU A 602 -8.40 -14.46 4.07
CA GLU A 602 -8.19 -15.08 2.76
C GLU A 602 -8.56 -14.15 1.59
N GLY A 603 -8.91 -12.89 1.89
CA GLY A 603 -9.50 -11.97 0.93
C GLY A 603 -10.97 -12.29 0.64
N TYR A 604 -11.60 -11.44 -0.17
CA TYR A 604 -12.97 -11.68 -0.61
C TYR A 604 -12.98 -12.65 -1.79
N VAL A 605 -13.68 -13.77 -1.64
CA VAL A 605 -13.94 -14.72 -2.72
C VAL A 605 -15.44 -14.68 -3.02
N PRO A 606 -15.85 -14.19 -4.21
CA PRO A 606 -17.25 -14.20 -4.59
C PRO A 606 -17.82 -15.63 -4.48
N PRO A 607 -19.05 -15.80 -3.97
CA PRO A 607 -19.71 -17.09 -3.96
C PRO A 607 -19.70 -17.70 -5.36
N LYS A 608 -19.39 -19.00 -5.47
CA LYS A 608 -19.47 -19.72 -6.75
C LYS A 608 -20.90 -19.53 -7.28
N SER A 609 -21.01 -18.96 -8.46
CA SER A 609 -22.28 -18.44 -9.00
C SER A 609 -23.41 -19.48 -8.92
N ALA A 610 -24.50 -19.12 -8.24
CA ALA A 610 -25.81 -19.61 -8.61
C ALA A 610 -26.23 -18.83 -9.87
N VAL A 611 -25.63 -19.15 -11.02
CA VAL A 611 -26.19 -18.65 -12.29
C VAL A 611 -27.59 -19.25 -12.38
N PRO A 612 -28.66 -18.45 -12.58
CA PRO A 612 -29.92 -19.00 -13.03
C PRO A 612 -29.63 -19.79 -14.29
N ALA A 613 -29.89 -21.10 -14.26
CA ALA A 613 -29.74 -21.94 -15.44
C ALA A 613 -30.46 -21.23 -16.60
N PRO A 614 -29.84 -21.11 -17.79
CA PRO A 614 -30.54 -20.57 -18.93
C PRO A 614 -31.81 -21.39 -19.11
N VAL A 615 -32.97 -20.72 -19.04
CA VAL A 615 -34.25 -21.33 -19.36
C VAL A 615 -34.09 -21.90 -20.76
N THR A 616 -34.06 -23.22 -20.82
CA THR A 616 -33.73 -24.00 -22.01
C THR A 616 -34.70 -23.66 -23.13
N ALA A 617 -34.22 -22.96 -24.16
CA ALA A 617 -34.68 -23.21 -25.52
C ALA A 617 -33.88 -24.41 -26.03
N THR A 618 -34.56 -25.54 -26.07
CA THR A 618 -34.16 -26.81 -26.65
C THR A 618 -33.55 -26.61 -28.04
N THR A 619 -32.33 -27.09 -28.25
CA THR A 619 -31.91 -27.83 -29.46
C THR A 619 -30.48 -28.34 -29.23
N GLY A 620 -30.36 -29.65 -29.01
CA GLY A 620 -29.06 -30.31 -28.93
C GLY A 620 -28.46 -30.50 -30.32
N SER A 621 -27.14 -30.41 -30.42
CA SER A 621 -26.38 -31.36 -31.24
C SER A 621 -24.90 -31.36 -30.88
N LYS A 622 -24.27 -32.50 -31.17
CA LYS A 622 -23.04 -33.03 -30.60
C LYS A 622 -21.76 -32.35 -31.12
N ARG A 623 -20.74 -32.41 -30.25
CA ARG A 623 -19.29 -32.49 -30.52
C ARG A 623 -18.92 -32.84 -31.98
N ARG A 624 -17.98 -32.08 -32.54
CA ARG A 624 -16.95 -32.62 -33.43
C ARG A 624 -15.60 -31.91 -33.24
N SER A 625 -14.61 -32.74 -32.91
CA SER A 625 -13.18 -32.53 -33.13
C SER A 625 -12.91 -32.47 -34.63
N MET A 626 -11.99 -31.60 -35.08
CA MET A 626 -11.29 -31.85 -36.34
C MET A 626 -9.90 -31.17 -36.39
N GLU A 627 -8.98 -31.97 -36.91
CA GLU A 627 -7.52 -31.87 -36.95
C GLU A 627 -6.97 -30.87 -38.00
N GLU A 628 -5.68 -30.61 -37.81
CA GLU A 628 -4.61 -30.27 -38.75
C GLU A 628 -4.94 -30.17 -40.25
N HIS A 629 -4.55 -29.04 -40.84
CA HIS A 629 -4.13 -28.99 -42.25
C HIS A 629 -2.65 -28.61 -42.33
N ALA A 630 -1.87 -29.57 -42.80
CA ALA A 630 -0.48 -29.42 -43.21
C ALA A 630 -0.41 -29.06 -44.71
N ASP A 631 0.36 -28.03 -45.04
CA ASP A 631 0.79 -27.73 -46.41
C ASP A 631 2.07 -28.52 -46.75
N ARG A 632 2.07 -29.17 -47.92
CA ARG A 632 3.27 -29.70 -48.60
C ARG A 632 3.30 -29.13 -50.02
N PRO A 633 4.48 -28.76 -50.56
CA PRO A 633 4.69 -28.72 -52.00
C PRO A 633 5.24 -30.06 -52.50
N GLY A 634 4.77 -30.50 -53.66
CA GLY A 634 5.16 -31.76 -54.28
C GLY A 634 6.37 -31.63 -55.19
N THR A 635 7.10 -32.74 -55.35
CA THR A 635 7.94 -32.99 -56.53
C THR A 635 7.91 -34.47 -56.94
N SER A 636 7.91 -34.61 -58.25
CA SER A 636 7.69 -35.75 -59.15
C SER A 636 8.44 -37.07 -58.89
N LYS A 637 7.81 -38.17 -59.37
CA LYS A 637 8.27 -39.56 -59.47
C LYS A 637 9.26 -39.81 -60.60
N ARG A 638 10.21 -40.73 -60.38
CA ARG A 638 10.66 -41.89 -61.22
C ARG A 638 12.04 -42.33 -60.69
N SER A 639 12.51 -43.58 -60.73
CA SER A 639 12.01 -44.94 -60.96
C SER A 639 13.28 -45.82 -60.95
N ARG A 640 13.23 -46.97 -60.25
CA ARG A 640 13.95 -48.25 -60.50
C ARG A 640 15.45 -48.19 -60.79
N THR A 641 16.27 -48.81 -59.94
CA THR A 641 16.53 -50.27 -59.98
C THR A 641 16.90 -50.74 -58.58
#